data_AF-A0A136PUU5-F1
#
_entry.id   AF-A0A136PUU5-F1
#
_cell.length_a   1.000
_cell.length_b   1.000
_cell.length_c   1.000
_cell.angle_alpha   90.00
_cell.angle_beta   90.00
_cell.angle_gamma   90.00
#
_symmetry.space_group_name_H-M   'P 1'
#
loop_
_entity.id
_entity.type
_entity.pdbx_description
1 polymer ?
#
loop_
_entity_poly.entity_id
_entity_poly.type
_entity_poly.pdbx_seq_one_letter_code
_entity_poly.pdbx_strand_id
1 'polypeptide(L)'
;MRETVSHATEILRLRESEWAPALRAVSLVAEIDAPEDHAKEVIRALGRVFWYTAPLNRQRLLIRHYPACLVVGLAGIGAVGYEHGDYWSAVHNEAPGQVDQTLWGRAFRANLDHFRLARFHGLPQVNVGEILMHAGVPAYCLGDLLNLLLHRQAREPGLTGESFLAWALAPGRESRLNGTDKPVQRFIQRGEDYAADLVDRCLDLLERLRQPGFTADGLGLSPHLVAKAQALAEAEQLDWTGSSERVGSAAQAAQQRPHLELEPFGRGLLVWLPPIHDALDGRVMWQLRFDGEVQSVVSQSRWPGTSETAPATAVAIARPARQVTVELAGYDQEYEQDVVDPRDPLLVFTEDGRRVPATAGLPPEPVWLLYPQESDGGGPLELQVDGDLVDTYDVPAPYGWLGWTLRRADLRQVSQLRLGGGTARRVKGARRAQLQLAQPLPGVSSLAGAPVIATAPRLTLPTEPGVSTDWSIRIRRPDSGQVLHTESLSADHDTTVDPWRDLARPLVGPYEITVRGPLGRGLARTLEFGEGLSVISYPAWRKITADGLEPATVRADPTLTGLSVTPAMTQLGPTDTAVELQLDSPGGATTVRVTPAHMALQRLGGGSRGEWTLQPLRLDTETIGEGELLVRLPRVADARLIVRSGGRELQTVPSGATYGQPMARFPLAAIADTVGAHGLAQLDVRFDGQDFPAARCVPRRLASAVHLEDDRLVLVDGVRAEGLTAALYQVYAPWEPPYLARLSADLVSDRLPTWVTTAGPLVALLRIEDPWLPSDWPEWPGRDNAFDLAELEWQPTGQDPAGEAVSAYLAGAGALPDRPDIAPLLLDLYPRADDLHARGVTANIRGAAALLRPHPAAALAALTKHRASADQVVAPLVHSGLISLPPDSYVSAADEARLWTASPLAAMLASAHRLPDIASQADLREQIAAVCGEVATHLLAGGPDPHETVGRFDQSAERFALLPAEERDRIWRAMRVVPGGLLDADERMAAARHLFEVRVRPGLGRLSSNAEGLLRALQKPLAECGGPRVVAALQARNPTRGWLALPALSLAFAFVARLAARGHAAPAGLLPRTLPSHATLARSAPRLVAIDLLLAEFLLTGAGAAE
;
A
#
# COMPACT_ATOMS: atom_id res chain seq x y z
N MET A 1 -47.83 43.48 22.02
CA MET A 1 -47.71 42.07 22.47
C MET A 1 -48.38 41.09 21.49
N ARG A 2 -49.69 41.18 21.22
CA ARG A 2 -50.34 40.34 20.18
C ARG A 2 -49.78 40.58 18.77
N GLU A 3 -49.56 41.85 18.39
CA GLU A 3 -48.93 42.21 17.11
C GLU A 3 -47.51 41.64 16.97
N THR A 4 -46.74 41.63 18.06
CA THR A 4 -45.35 41.17 18.10
C THR A 4 -45.22 39.65 17.90
N VAL A 5 -46.16 38.87 18.44
CA VAL A 5 -46.23 37.40 18.22
C VAL A 5 -46.80 37.07 16.84
N SER A 6 -47.72 37.90 16.33
CA SER A 6 -48.27 37.77 14.97
C SER A 6 -47.16 37.93 13.92
N HIS A 7 -46.33 38.96 14.06
CA HIS A 7 -45.21 39.21 13.15
C HIS A 7 -44.15 38.08 13.19
N ALA A 8 -43.79 37.59 14.38
CA ALA A 8 -42.90 36.44 14.52
C ALA A 8 -43.46 35.18 13.85
N THR A 9 -44.78 34.96 13.93
CA THR A 9 -45.45 33.83 13.28
C THR A 9 -45.42 33.93 11.75
N GLU A 10 -45.52 35.15 11.20
CA GLU A 10 -45.45 35.42 9.77
C GLU A 10 -44.05 35.11 9.21
N ILE A 11 -43.00 35.57 9.90
CA ILE A 11 -41.59 35.25 9.56
C ILE A 11 -41.39 33.74 9.52
N LEU A 12 -41.83 33.02 10.57
CA LEU A 12 -41.67 31.57 10.64
C LEU A 12 -42.44 30.85 9.53
N ARG A 13 -43.66 31.27 9.17
CA ARG A 13 -44.41 30.65 8.07
C ARG A 13 -43.75 30.86 6.72
N LEU A 14 -43.25 32.07 6.46
CA LEU A 14 -42.54 32.38 5.23
C LEU A 14 -41.31 31.48 5.08
N ARG A 15 -40.44 31.47 6.10
CA ARG A 15 -39.19 30.68 6.09
C ARG A 15 -39.43 29.18 6.11
N GLU A 16 -40.46 28.70 6.81
CA GLU A 16 -40.83 27.28 6.80
C GLU A 16 -41.23 26.82 5.39
N SER A 17 -42.04 27.63 4.68
CA SER A 17 -42.47 27.29 3.32
C SER A 17 -41.32 27.28 2.30
N GLU A 18 -40.29 28.09 2.54
CA GLU A 18 -39.08 28.20 1.73
C GLU A 18 -38.09 27.07 2.03
N TRP A 19 -37.79 26.82 3.30
CA TRP A 19 -36.72 25.90 3.71
C TRP A 19 -37.13 24.44 3.80
N ALA A 20 -38.40 24.13 4.08
CA ALA A 20 -38.85 22.73 4.17
C ALA A 20 -38.64 21.92 2.88
N PRO A 21 -38.96 22.42 1.67
CA PRO A 21 -38.62 21.71 0.43
C PRO A 21 -37.10 21.68 0.17
N ALA A 22 -36.39 22.79 0.45
CA ALA A 22 -34.94 22.86 0.25
C ALA A 22 -34.16 21.84 1.12
N LEU A 23 -34.57 21.63 2.37
CA LEU A 23 -33.95 20.63 3.27
C LEU A 23 -34.06 19.21 2.74
N ARG A 24 -35.07 18.88 1.93
CA ARG A 24 -35.20 17.55 1.33
C ARG A 24 -34.30 17.37 0.10
N ALA A 25 -33.86 18.46 -0.51
CA ALA A 25 -32.99 18.45 -1.68
C ALA A 25 -31.51 18.29 -1.31
N VAL A 26 -31.11 18.61 -0.08
CA VAL A 26 -29.72 18.63 0.38
C VAL A 26 -29.36 17.43 1.28
N SER A 27 -28.07 17.22 1.53
CA SER A 27 -27.59 16.22 2.50
C SER A 27 -27.34 16.83 3.88
N LEU A 28 -26.82 18.06 3.91
CA LEU A 28 -26.51 18.84 5.10
C LEU A 28 -27.21 20.19 5.07
N VAL A 29 -27.54 20.72 6.26
CA VAL A 29 -28.21 22.01 6.38
C VAL A 29 -27.34 23.17 5.86
N ALA A 30 -26.02 23.08 6.00
CA ALA A 30 -25.05 24.08 5.50
C ALA A 30 -25.05 24.27 3.97
N GLU A 31 -25.68 23.36 3.23
CA GLU A 31 -25.86 23.50 1.78
C GLU A 31 -27.01 24.46 1.43
N ILE A 32 -27.88 24.76 2.39
CA ILE A 32 -28.89 25.82 2.22
C ILE A 32 -28.20 27.16 2.40
N ASP A 33 -28.27 27.99 1.37
CA ASP A 33 -27.80 29.38 1.41
C ASP A 33 -28.74 30.24 2.26
N ALA A 34 -28.67 30.07 3.57
CA ALA A 34 -29.40 30.86 4.54
C ALA A 34 -28.46 31.96 5.11
N PRO A 35 -28.69 33.24 4.76
CA PRO A 35 -27.93 34.35 5.34
C PRO A 35 -27.96 34.32 6.86
N GLU A 36 -26.84 34.69 7.50
CA GLU A 36 -26.70 34.72 8.96
C GLU A 36 -27.84 35.49 9.65
N ASP A 37 -28.20 36.65 9.09
CA ASP A 37 -29.27 37.50 9.62
C ASP A 37 -30.63 36.78 9.63
N HIS A 38 -30.91 35.96 8.61
CA HIS A 38 -32.15 35.18 8.55
C HIS A 38 -32.15 34.02 9.57
N ALA A 39 -31.02 33.35 9.77
CA ALA A 39 -30.91 32.30 10.79
C ALA A 39 -31.14 32.88 12.20
N LYS A 40 -30.52 34.02 12.51
CA LYS A 40 -30.72 34.74 13.79
C LYS A 40 -32.15 35.24 13.95
N GLU A 41 -32.74 35.82 12.89
CA GLU A 41 -34.12 36.30 12.89
C GLU A 41 -35.12 35.18 13.17
N VAL A 42 -34.95 34.02 12.54
CA VAL A 42 -35.81 32.86 12.76
C VAL A 42 -35.67 32.33 14.18
N ILE A 43 -34.47 32.27 14.76
CA ILE A 43 -34.28 31.83 16.15
C ILE A 43 -34.91 32.82 17.14
N ARG A 44 -34.79 34.14 16.91
CA ARG A 44 -35.52 35.17 17.67
C ARG A 44 -37.04 34.99 17.58
N ALA A 45 -37.56 34.74 16.37
CA ALA A 45 -38.99 34.57 16.14
C ALA A 45 -39.51 33.28 16.80
N LEU A 46 -38.76 32.19 16.65
CA LEU A 46 -39.07 30.88 17.24
C LEU A 46 -39.06 30.94 18.76
N GLY A 47 -38.05 31.58 19.37
CA GLY A 47 -37.98 31.81 20.81
C GLY A 47 -39.20 32.56 21.35
N ARG A 48 -39.62 33.64 20.67
CA ARG A 48 -40.83 34.39 21.03
C ARG A 48 -42.10 33.54 20.96
N VAL A 49 -42.34 32.85 19.85
CA VAL A 49 -43.55 32.02 19.68
C VAL A 49 -43.54 30.86 20.68
N PHE A 50 -42.38 30.24 20.90
CA PHE A 50 -42.20 29.15 21.84
C PHE A 50 -42.48 29.57 23.29
N TRP A 51 -42.02 30.74 23.71
CA TRP A 51 -42.25 31.29 25.06
C TRP A 51 -43.73 31.37 25.42
N TYR A 52 -44.55 31.89 24.49
CA TYR A 52 -46.00 32.04 24.67
C TYR A 52 -46.81 30.77 24.34
N THR A 53 -46.17 29.70 23.89
CA THR A 53 -46.85 28.42 23.60
C THR A 53 -46.98 27.58 24.87
N ALA A 54 -48.19 27.05 25.11
CA ALA A 54 -48.47 26.17 26.25
C ALA A 54 -47.55 24.93 26.24
N PRO A 55 -47.03 24.46 27.40
CA PRO A 55 -46.03 23.40 27.47
C PRO A 55 -46.36 22.13 26.67
N LEU A 56 -47.62 21.66 26.71
CA LEU A 56 -48.10 20.47 25.98
C LEU A 56 -48.01 20.61 24.45
N ASN A 57 -47.95 21.83 23.91
CA ASN A 57 -47.91 22.10 22.48
C ASN A 57 -46.51 22.48 21.97
N ARG A 58 -45.54 22.70 22.86
CA ARG A 58 -44.18 23.16 22.50
C ARG A 58 -43.43 22.17 21.62
N GLN A 59 -43.53 20.88 21.90
CA GLN A 59 -42.91 19.86 21.04
C GLN A 59 -43.55 19.85 19.65
N ARG A 60 -44.89 19.89 19.58
CA ARG A 60 -45.64 19.92 18.32
C ARG A 60 -45.31 21.15 17.48
N LEU A 61 -45.09 22.30 18.12
CA LEU A 61 -44.61 23.52 17.46
C LEU A 61 -43.30 23.24 16.69
N LEU A 62 -42.33 22.63 17.36
CA LEU A 62 -40.98 22.39 16.83
C LEU A 62 -40.90 21.27 15.78
N ILE A 63 -41.73 20.24 15.87
CA ILE A 63 -41.64 19.06 14.97
C ILE A 63 -42.73 18.99 13.89
N ARG A 64 -43.81 19.79 14.00
CA ARG A 64 -44.91 19.79 13.02
C ARG A 64 -45.21 21.15 12.40
N HIS A 65 -44.97 22.24 13.10
CA HIS A 65 -45.33 23.58 12.60
C HIS A 65 -44.14 24.31 12.00
N TYR A 66 -42.99 24.28 12.67
CA TYR A 66 -41.77 24.96 12.22
C TYR A 66 -40.51 24.07 12.23
N PRO A 67 -40.56 22.82 11.71
CA PRO A 67 -39.41 21.93 11.72
C PRO A 67 -38.22 22.45 10.90
N ALA A 68 -38.44 23.06 9.73
CA ALA A 68 -37.36 23.59 8.90
C ALA A 68 -36.70 24.83 9.52
N CYS A 69 -37.50 25.74 10.05
CA CYS A 69 -37.03 26.93 10.78
C CYS A 69 -36.12 26.56 11.96
N LEU A 70 -36.49 25.52 12.73
CA LEU A 70 -35.66 25.03 13.82
C LEU A 70 -34.31 24.49 13.32
N VAL A 71 -34.35 23.66 12.26
CA VAL A 71 -33.16 23.01 11.73
C VAL A 71 -32.19 24.02 11.10
N VAL A 72 -32.66 24.87 10.19
CA VAL A 72 -31.83 25.89 9.55
C VAL A 72 -31.36 26.94 10.56
N GLY A 73 -32.23 27.39 11.46
CA GLY A 73 -31.87 28.39 12.46
C GLY A 73 -30.76 27.91 13.41
N LEU A 74 -30.86 26.69 13.94
CA LEU A 74 -29.86 26.15 14.87
C LEU A 74 -28.53 25.86 14.17
N ALA A 75 -28.55 25.26 12.98
CA ALA A 75 -27.34 25.02 12.20
C ALA A 75 -26.67 26.34 11.78
N GLY A 76 -27.46 27.34 11.35
CA GLY A 76 -26.95 28.66 10.98
C GLY A 76 -26.26 29.39 12.13
N ILE A 77 -26.80 29.33 13.35
CA ILE A 77 -26.08 29.83 14.54
C ILE A 77 -24.77 29.07 14.77
N GLY A 78 -24.74 27.76 14.51
CA GLY A 78 -23.53 26.94 14.61
C GLY A 78 -22.44 27.33 13.61
N ALA A 79 -22.84 27.76 12.41
CA ALA A 79 -21.92 28.11 11.33
C ALA A 79 -21.18 29.44 11.57
N VAL A 80 -21.78 30.36 12.33
CA VAL A 80 -21.26 31.74 12.50
C VAL A 80 -20.93 32.11 13.94
N GLY A 81 -21.60 31.52 14.94
CA GLY A 81 -21.51 31.96 16.34
C GLY A 81 -20.78 31.00 17.29
N TYR A 82 -20.19 29.90 16.79
CA TYR A 82 -19.51 28.94 17.66
C TYR A 82 -18.07 29.37 17.96
N GLU A 83 -17.88 30.09 19.06
CA GLU A 83 -16.56 30.35 19.64
C GLU A 83 -16.42 29.66 21.01
N HIS A 84 -15.25 29.06 21.28
CA HIS A 84 -14.84 28.58 22.61
C HIS A 84 -15.72 27.53 23.33
N GLY A 85 -16.53 26.75 22.61
CA GLY A 85 -17.19 25.57 23.16
C GLY A 85 -18.58 25.77 23.77
N ASP A 86 -19.11 27.00 23.77
CA ASP A 86 -20.41 27.34 24.35
C ASP A 86 -21.45 27.70 23.27
N TYR A 87 -21.97 26.67 22.60
CA TYR A 87 -22.96 26.83 21.53
C TYR A 87 -24.29 27.42 22.02
N TRP A 88 -24.81 26.96 23.16
CA TRP A 88 -26.15 27.34 23.60
C TRP A 88 -26.25 28.79 24.06
N SER A 89 -25.16 29.40 24.53
CA SER A 89 -25.16 30.83 24.85
C SER A 89 -25.45 31.69 23.62
N ALA A 90 -24.92 31.35 22.44
CA ALA A 90 -25.25 32.04 21.20
C ALA A 90 -26.75 31.94 20.87
N VAL A 91 -27.36 30.76 21.09
CA VAL A 91 -28.82 30.57 20.91
C VAL A 91 -29.62 31.39 21.92
N HIS A 92 -29.21 31.44 23.20
CA HIS A 92 -29.91 32.20 24.25
C HIS A 92 -29.83 33.71 24.04
N ASN A 93 -28.73 34.21 23.48
CA ASN A 93 -28.58 35.63 23.16
C ASN A 93 -29.59 36.08 22.08
N GLU A 94 -29.93 35.19 21.16
CA GLU A 94 -30.88 35.47 20.09
C GLU A 94 -32.33 35.15 20.48
N ALA A 95 -32.59 34.00 21.11
CA ALA A 95 -33.95 33.56 21.45
C ALA A 95 -34.40 34.13 22.82
N PRO A 96 -35.40 35.03 22.87
CA PRO A 96 -35.88 35.55 24.15
C PRO A 96 -36.64 34.49 24.95
N GLY A 97 -36.35 34.41 26.26
CA GLY A 97 -36.94 33.43 27.19
C GLY A 97 -35.97 32.29 27.56
N GLN A 98 -36.43 31.34 28.39
CA GLN A 98 -35.63 30.17 28.76
C GLN A 98 -35.75 29.07 27.68
N VAL A 99 -34.71 28.89 26.87
CA VAL A 99 -34.65 27.85 25.83
C VAL A 99 -34.37 26.49 26.47
N ASP A 100 -35.27 25.54 26.29
CA ASP A 100 -35.04 24.15 26.70
C ASP A 100 -34.13 23.46 25.68
N GLN A 101 -32.83 23.46 25.98
CA GLN A 101 -31.77 22.86 25.17
C GLN A 101 -32.05 21.40 24.81
N THR A 102 -32.65 20.63 25.75
CA THR A 102 -32.89 19.19 25.57
C THR A 102 -34.08 18.97 24.63
N LEU A 103 -35.12 19.78 24.76
CA LEU A 103 -36.28 19.71 23.86
C LEU A 103 -35.91 20.16 22.45
N TRP A 104 -35.22 21.28 22.31
CA TRP A 104 -34.82 21.82 21.00
C TRP A 104 -33.83 20.89 20.29
N GLY A 105 -32.84 20.37 21.02
CA GLY A 105 -31.89 19.39 20.50
C GLY A 105 -32.58 18.08 20.04
N ARG A 106 -33.53 17.54 20.82
CA ARG A 106 -34.28 16.35 20.39
C ARG A 106 -35.19 16.62 19.19
N ALA A 107 -35.84 17.78 19.15
CA ALA A 107 -36.67 18.18 18.03
C ALA A 107 -35.85 18.36 16.74
N PHE A 108 -34.67 18.97 16.84
CA PHE A 108 -33.72 19.07 15.72
C PHE A 108 -33.43 17.70 15.11
N ARG A 109 -33.04 16.72 15.95
CA ARG A 109 -32.73 15.35 15.50
C ARG A 109 -33.93 14.63 14.87
N ALA A 110 -35.12 14.78 15.46
CA ALA A 110 -36.35 14.22 14.88
C ALA A 110 -36.67 14.85 13.51
N ASN A 111 -36.36 16.14 13.35
CA ASN A 111 -36.54 16.84 12.08
C ASN A 111 -35.49 16.44 11.05
N LEU A 112 -34.25 16.08 11.44
CA LEU A 112 -33.29 15.48 10.50
C LEU A 112 -33.87 14.21 9.86
N ASP A 113 -34.48 13.33 10.66
CA ASP A 113 -35.16 12.12 10.14
C ASP A 113 -36.36 12.48 9.25
N HIS A 114 -37.14 13.49 9.66
CA HIS A 114 -38.27 13.98 8.87
C HIS A 114 -37.86 14.46 7.47
N PHE A 115 -36.71 15.13 7.37
CA PHE A 115 -36.16 15.65 6.12
C PHE A 115 -35.19 14.68 5.42
N ARG A 116 -34.92 13.50 5.99
CA ARG A 116 -33.94 12.50 5.49
C ARG A 116 -32.51 13.05 5.34
N LEU A 117 -32.14 13.96 6.23
CA LEU A 117 -30.81 14.57 6.28
C LEU A 117 -29.78 13.61 6.90
N ALA A 118 -28.50 13.90 6.70
CA ALA A 118 -27.41 13.08 7.25
C ALA A 118 -27.53 12.91 8.78
N ARG A 119 -27.21 11.71 9.26
CA ARG A 119 -27.12 11.40 10.70
C ARG A 119 -25.68 11.11 11.10
N PHE A 120 -25.26 11.69 12.22
CA PHE A 120 -23.90 11.56 12.74
C PHE A 120 -23.95 10.91 14.12
N HIS A 121 -23.60 9.61 14.17
CA HIS A 121 -23.60 8.84 15.41
C HIS A 121 -22.25 8.88 16.13
N GLY A 122 -22.22 8.51 17.41
CA GLY A 122 -20.98 8.45 18.20
C GLY A 122 -20.42 9.82 18.63
N LEU A 123 -21.19 10.90 18.50
CA LEU A 123 -20.79 12.23 18.96
C LEU A 123 -20.92 12.34 20.50
N PRO A 124 -19.93 12.92 21.22
CA PRO A 124 -19.95 13.02 22.69
C PRO A 124 -21.17 13.77 23.23
N GLN A 125 -21.55 14.85 22.55
CA GLN A 125 -22.73 15.65 22.85
C GLN A 125 -23.75 15.47 21.74
N VAL A 126 -24.53 14.38 21.80
CA VAL A 126 -25.38 13.93 20.68
C VAL A 126 -26.26 15.04 20.07
N ASN A 127 -26.83 15.93 20.88
CA ASN A 127 -27.69 17.01 20.39
C ASN A 127 -26.90 18.14 19.71
N VAL A 128 -25.93 18.73 20.41
CA VAL A 128 -25.14 19.87 19.88
C VAL A 128 -24.21 19.41 18.75
N GLY A 129 -23.63 18.23 18.88
CA GLY A 129 -22.74 17.65 17.89
C GLY A 129 -23.42 17.51 16.53
N GLU A 130 -24.64 16.96 16.45
CA GLU A 130 -25.33 16.84 15.16
C GLU A 130 -25.68 18.21 14.58
N ILE A 131 -26.03 19.21 15.41
CA ILE A 131 -26.25 20.58 14.95
C ILE A 131 -24.98 21.15 14.31
N LEU A 132 -23.83 21.03 14.99
CA LEU A 132 -22.55 21.53 14.49
C LEU A 132 -22.07 20.80 13.24
N MET A 133 -22.32 19.49 13.12
CA MET A 133 -22.00 18.76 11.88
C MET A 133 -22.85 19.24 10.69
N HIS A 134 -24.11 19.59 10.93
CA HIS A 134 -24.99 20.18 9.93
C HIS A 134 -24.68 21.64 9.62
N ALA A 135 -23.95 22.33 10.48
CA ALA A 135 -23.40 23.67 10.22
C ALA A 135 -22.18 23.66 9.28
N GLY A 136 -21.61 22.49 9.00
CA GLY A 136 -20.44 22.34 8.12
C GLY A 136 -19.15 22.87 8.75
N VAL A 137 -18.22 23.34 7.90
CA VAL A 137 -16.99 24.00 8.35
C VAL A 137 -17.28 25.50 8.53
N PRO A 138 -17.16 26.05 9.75
CA PRO A 138 -17.33 27.49 9.98
C PRO A 138 -16.32 28.31 9.17
N ALA A 139 -16.73 29.48 8.71
CA ALA A 139 -15.90 30.32 7.84
C ALA A 139 -14.61 30.82 8.50
N TYR A 140 -14.60 30.97 9.83
CA TYR A 140 -13.39 31.36 10.56
C TYR A 140 -12.32 30.25 10.56
N CYS A 141 -12.72 28.98 10.50
CA CYS A 141 -11.81 27.82 10.43
C CYS A 141 -11.27 27.55 9.02
N LEU A 142 -11.83 28.20 7.98
CA LEU A 142 -11.56 27.85 6.59
C LEU A 142 -10.08 28.04 6.21
N GLY A 143 -9.41 29.05 6.77
CA GLY A 143 -7.99 29.33 6.50
C GLY A 143 -7.07 28.16 6.85
N ASP A 144 -7.22 27.61 8.06
CA ASP A 144 -6.41 26.48 8.53
C ASP A 144 -6.61 25.24 7.65
N LEU A 145 -7.86 24.97 7.25
CA LEU A 145 -8.18 23.86 6.36
C LEU A 145 -7.53 24.05 4.97
N LEU A 146 -7.68 25.24 4.36
CA LEU A 146 -7.13 25.51 3.03
C LEU A 146 -5.59 25.45 3.03
N ASN A 147 -4.93 25.97 4.07
CA ASN A 147 -3.47 25.88 4.21
C ASN A 147 -3.00 24.44 4.43
N LEU A 148 -3.71 23.64 5.22
CA LEU A 148 -3.42 22.21 5.36
C LEU A 148 -3.51 21.48 4.01
N LEU A 149 -4.52 21.80 3.19
CA LEU A 149 -4.68 21.24 1.84
C LEU A 149 -3.56 21.69 0.90
N LEU A 150 -3.14 22.97 0.94
CA LEU A 150 -2.04 23.49 0.13
C LEU A 150 -0.71 22.81 0.48
N HIS A 151 -0.38 22.70 1.76
CA HIS A 151 0.81 21.99 2.22
C HIS A 151 0.81 20.51 1.81
N ARG A 152 -0.34 19.84 1.90
CA ARG A 152 -0.45 18.45 1.47
C ARG A 152 -0.33 18.32 -0.05
N GLN A 153 -0.98 19.19 -0.81
CA GLN A 153 -0.92 19.21 -2.27
C GLN A 153 0.50 19.46 -2.79
N ALA A 154 1.31 20.28 -2.11
CA ALA A 154 2.71 20.52 -2.47
C ALA A 154 3.58 19.25 -2.36
N ARG A 155 3.27 18.37 -1.40
CA ARG A 155 3.95 17.07 -1.23
C ARG A 155 3.32 15.96 -2.07
N GLU A 156 2.04 16.11 -2.43
CA GLU A 156 1.26 15.08 -3.08
C GLU A 156 0.42 15.67 -4.24
N PRO A 157 1.04 15.86 -5.43
CA PRO A 157 0.33 16.34 -6.62
C PRO A 157 -0.85 15.43 -6.98
N GLY A 158 -2.00 16.02 -7.37
CA GLY A 158 -3.22 15.27 -7.70
C GLY A 158 -4.03 14.80 -6.48
N LEU A 159 -3.92 15.50 -5.34
CA LEU A 159 -4.64 15.17 -4.10
C LEU A 159 -6.15 15.12 -4.35
N THR A 160 -6.82 14.11 -3.80
CA THR A 160 -8.28 13.99 -3.77
C THR A 160 -8.76 14.00 -2.33
N GLY A 161 -10.04 14.33 -2.10
CA GLY A 161 -10.67 14.31 -0.79
C GLY A 161 -10.59 12.94 -0.13
N GLU A 162 -10.78 11.87 -0.90
CA GLU A 162 -10.63 10.49 -0.41
C GLU A 162 -9.20 10.20 0.08
N SER A 163 -8.18 10.52 -0.73
CA SER A 163 -6.78 10.34 -0.34
C SER A 163 -6.36 11.24 0.82
N PHE A 164 -6.93 12.46 0.90
CA PHE A 164 -6.70 13.36 2.01
C PHE A 164 -7.30 12.80 3.31
N LEU A 165 -8.53 12.26 3.28
CA LEU A 165 -9.13 11.63 4.44
C LEU A 165 -8.38 10.37 4.86
N ALA A 166 -7.97 9.52 3.91
CA ALA A 166 -7.16 8.34 4.19
C ALA A 166 -5.86 8.72 4.91
N TRP A 167 -5.19 9.78 4.45
CA TRP A 167 -4.04 10.35 5.14
C TRP A 167 -4.40 10.96 6.51
N ALA A 168 -5.39 11.85 6.59
CA ALA A 168 -5.71 12.58 7.80
C ALA A 168 -6.22 11.68 8.94
N LEU A 169 -6.86 10.56 8.59
CA LEU A 169 -7.53 9.65 9.51
C LEU A 169 -6.88 8.27 9.58
N ALA A 170 -5.68 8.12 9.02
CA ALA A 170 -4.94 6.87 9.10
C ALA A 170 -4.86 6.39 10.57
N PRO A 171 -5.08 5.10 10.84
CA PRO A 171 -4.91 4.47 12.14
C PRO A 171 -3.74 5.02 12.97
N GLY A 172 -4.05 5.61 14.13
CA GLY A 172 -3.03 6.12 15.04
C GLY A 172 -2.23 7.30 14.45
N ARG A 173 -2.87 8.19 13.68
CA ARG A 173 -2.26 9.42 13.14
C ARG A 173 -3.07 10.69 13.49
N GLU A 174 -3.71 10.69 14.65
CA GLU A 174 -4.65 11.74 15.07
C GLU A 174 -4.01 13.14 15.12
N SER A 175 -2.70 13.22 15.36
CA SER A 175 -1.95 14.47 15.43
C SER A 175 -1.92 15.26 14.11
N ARG A 176 -2.18 14.63 12.95
CA ARG A 176 -2.15 15.27 11.62
C ARG A 176 -3.11 16.46 11.48
N LEU A 177 -4.17 16.50 12.29
CA LEU A 177 -5.17 17.56 12.28
C LEU A 177 -5.00 18.60 13.40
N ASN A 178 -3.98 18.48 14.25
CA ASN A 178 -3.79 19.37 15.42
C ASN A 178 -3.64 20.85 15.04
N GLY A 179 -3.16 21.14 13.83
CA GLY A 179 -3.06 22.50 13.29
C GLY A 179 -4.38 23.12 12.79
N THR A 180 -5.52 22.42 12.97
CA THR A 180 -6.85 22.90 12.56
C THR A 180 -7.77 23.05 13.77
N ASP A 181 -8.76 23.93 13.67
CA ASP A 181 -9.78 24.11 14.71
C ASP A 181 -10.64 22.85 14.95
N LYS A 182 -11.14 22.70 16.19
CA LYS A 182 -11.97 21.55 16.60
C LYS A 182 -13.17 21.24 15.69
N PRO A 183 -13.92 22.22 15.13
CA PRO A 183 -14.98 21.93 14.17
C PRO A 183 -14.47 21.24 12.91
N VAL A 184 -13.34 21.68 12.35
CA VAL A 184 -12.70 21.04 11.18
C VAL A 184 -12.29 19.62 11.53
N GLN A 185 -11.57 19.43 12.65
CA GLN A 185 -11.16 18.10 13.11
C GLN A 185 -12.35 17.14 13.21
N ARG A 186 -13.44 17.58 13.85
CA ARG A 186 -14.66 16.78 14.00
C ARG A 186 -15.33 16.48 12.66
N PHE A 187 -15.40 17.47 11.76
CA PHE A 187 -16.01 17.29 10.46
C PHE A 187 -15.20 16.32 9.59
N ILE A 188 -13.87 16.42 9.57
CA ILE A 188 -12.99 15.47 8.88
C ILE A 188 -13.14 14.06 9.48
N GLN A 189 -13.09 13.92 10.80
CA GLN A 189 -13.16 12.62 11.50
C GLN A 189 -14.52 11.93 11.41
N ARG A 190 -15.63 12.67 11.31
CA ARG A 190 -17.00 12.13 11.42
C ARG A 190 -17.87 12.38 10.19
N GLY A 191 -17.40 13.18 9.24
CA GLY A 191 -18.12 13.59 8.05
C GLY A 191 -18.16 12.53 6.95
N GLU A 192 -17.27 11.53 6.99
CA GLU A 192 -17.20 10.45 5.99
C GLU A 192 -17.20 11.04 4.56
N ASP A 193 -18.05 10.54 3.66
CA ASP A 193 -18.16 11.00 2.27
C ASP A 193 -18.52 12.50 2.12
N TYR A 194 -19.19 13.11 3.12
CA TYR A 194 -19.47 14.54 3.09
C TYR A 194 -18.19 15.37 3.26
N ALA A 195 -17.26 14.88 4.09
CA ALA A 195 -15.96 15.51 4.27
C ALA A 195 -15.07 15.31 3.03
N ALA A 196 -15.09 14.13 2.42
CA ALA A 196 -14.34 13.86 1.19
C ALA A 196 -14.79 14.79 0.06
N ASP A 197 -16.10 14.87 -0.19
CA ASP A 197 -16.67 15.72 -1.23
C ASP A 197 -16.43 17.22 -0.93
N LEU A 198 -16.55 17.67 0.33
CA LEU A 198 -16.21 19.05 0.70
C LEU A 198 -14.73 19.35 0.38
N VAL A 199 -13.81 18.44 0.72
CA VAL A 199 -12.38 18.61 0.43
C VAL A 199 -12.12 18.65 -1.07
N ASP A 200 -12.73 17.77 -1.88
CA ASP A 200 -12.62 17.81 -3.35
C ASP A 200 -13.09 19.16 -3.93
N ARG A 201 -14.18 19.72 -3.39
CA ARG A 201 -14.68 21.04 -3.78
C ARG A 201 -13.73 22.16 -3.35
N CYS A 202 -13.12 22.08 -2.17
CA CYS A 202 -12.08 23.02 -1.71
C CYS A 202 -10.81 22.95 -2.57
N LEU A 203 -10.41 21.77 -3.04
CA LEU A 203 -9.26 21.60 -3.94
C LEU A 203 -9.52 22.25 -5.32
N ASP A 204 -10.70 22.05 -5.88
CA ASP A 204 -11.13 22.75 -7.12
C ASP A 204 -11.22 24.27 -6.90
N LEU A 205 -11.73 24.73 -5.75
CA LEU A 205 -11.72 26.14 -5.38
C LEU A 205 -10.30 26.73 -5.38
N LEU A 206 -9.34 26.05 -4.74
CA LEU A 206 -7.93 26.48 -4.72
C LEU A 206 -7.31 26.51 -6.12
N GLU A 207 -7.63 25.54 -6.97
CA GLU A 207 -7.17 25.53 -8.37
C GLU A 207 -7.71 26.73 -9.16
N ARG A 208 -9.00 27.06 -9.00
CA ARG A 208 -9.60 28.22 -9.68
C ARG A 208 -9.13 29.57 -9.15
N LEU A 209 -8.84 29.68 -7.86
CA LEU A 209 -8.28 30.89 -7.26
C LEU A 209 -6.91 31.26 -7.86
N ARG A 210 -6.16 30.29 -8.40
CA ARG A 210 -4.89 30.52 -9.10
C ARG A 210 -5.06 30.98 -10.55
N GLN A 211 -6.24 30.81 -11.16
CA GLN A 211 -6.45 31.11 -12.57
C GLN A 211 -6.84 32.59 -12.79
N PRO A 212 -6.35 33.25 -13.85
CA PRO A 212 -6.75 34.61 -14.21
C PRO A 212 -8.17 34.61 -14.81
N GLY A 213 -9.18 34.44 -13.95
CA GLY A 213 -10.59 34.33 -14.37
C GLY A 213 -11.41 33.42 -13.47
N PHE A 214 -11.46 33.71 -12.17
CA PHE A 214 -12.21 32.90 -11.20
C PHE A 214 -13.71 32.81 -11.57
N THR A 215 -14.24 31.58 -11.61
CA THR A 215 -15.68 31.30 -11.66
C THR A 215 -16.07 30.33 -10.55
N ALA A 216 -17.17 30.64 -9.85
CA ALA A 216 -17.73 29.77 -8.83
C ALA A 216 -18.64 28.65 -9.41
N ASP A 217 -18.95 28.71 -10.70
CA ASP A 217 -19.97 27.86 -11.30
C ASP A 217 -19.64 26.37 -11.17
N GLY A 218 -20.61 25.60 -10.69
CA GLY A 218 -20.45 24.16 -10.49
C GLY A 218 -19.43 23.75 -9.41
N LEU A 219 -18.94 24.67 -8.55
CA LEU A 219 -18.15 24.30 -7.37
C LEU A 219 -18.98 23.50 -6.36
N GLY A 220 -20.26 23.84 -6.21
CA GLY A 220 -21.12 23.24 -5.18
C GLY A 220 -20.70 23.62 -3.76
N LEU A 221 -19.99 24.74 -3.57
CA LEU A 221 -19.71 25.32 -2.26
C LEU A 221 -20.70 26.45 -1.98
N SER A 222 -21.00 26.71 -0.71
CA SER A 222 -21.84 27.84 -0.35
C SER A 222 -21.16 29.17 -0.77
N PRO A 223 -21.93 30.17 -1.22
CA PRO A 223 -21.37 31.47 -1.62
C PRO A 223 -20.51 32.12 -0.52
N HIS A 224 -20.89 31.93 0.74
CA HIS A 224 -20.14 32.44 1.88
C HIS A 224 -18.72 31.84 2.01
N LEU A 225 -18.56 30.52 1.82
CA LEU A 225 -17.24 29.88 1.86
C LEU A 225 -16.36 30.33 0.69
N VAL A 226 -16.96 30.49 -0.49
CA VAL A 226 -16.26 31.00 -1.68
C VAL A 226 -15.76 32.44 -1.44
N ALA A 227 -16.64 33.33 -0.96
CA ALA A 227 -16.28 34.71 -0.66
C ALA A 227 -15.19 34.81 0.41
N LYS A 228 -15.27 33.98 1.47
CA LYS A 228 -14.23 33.92 2.50
C LYS A 228 -12.88 33.46 1.94
N ALA A 229 -12.86 32.44 1.09
CA ALA A 229 -11.62 31.97 0.46
C ALA A 229 -11.00 33.01 -0.48
N GLN A 230 -11.82 33.74 -1.25
CA GLN A 230 -11.36 34.86 -2.07
C GLN A 230 -10.71 35.95 -1.19
N ALA A 231 -11.38 36.34 -0.09
CA ALA A 231 -10.83 37.32 0.84
C ALA A 231 -9.52 36.87 1.50
N LEU A 232 -9.37 35.58 1.82
CA LEU A 232 -8.12 35.01 2.34
C LEU A 232 -6.99 35.05 1.30
N ALA A 233 -7.31 34.77 0.03
CA ALA A 233 -6.35 34.83 -1.08
C ALA A 233 -5.90 36.28 -1.35
N GLU A 234 -6.85 37.22 -1.41
CA GLU A 234 -6.58 38.66 -1.61
C GLU A 234 -5.76 39.26 -0.46
N ALA A 235 -5.93 38.76 0.76
CA ALA A 235 -5.19 39.19 1.94
C ALA A 235 -3.83 38.49 2.14
N GLU A 236 -3.39 37.65 1.18
CA GLU A 236 -2.14 36.87 1.26
C GLU A 236 -2.05 35.95 2.49
N GLN A 237 -3.18 35.44 2.97
CA GLN A 237 -3.26 34.53 4.14
C GLN A 237 -3.24 33.03 3.75
N LEU A 238 -3.18 32.75 2.45
CA LEU A 238 -3.03 31.39 1.92
C LEU A 238 -1.56 31.13 1.57
N ASP A 239 -1.01 30.04 2.09
CA ASP A 239 0.37 29.65 1.85
C ASP A 239 0.49 28.90 0.52
N TRP A 240 0.80 29.66 -0.53
CA TRP A 240 1.07 29.12 -1.86
C TRP A 240 2.50 28.56 -2.01
N THR A 241 3.35 28.60 -0.99
CA THR A 241 4.73 28.12 -1.10
C THR A 241 4.78 26.62 -1.41
N GLY A 242 5.67 26.23 -2.33
CA GLY A 242 5.76 24.85 -2.82
C GLY A 242 4.65 24.43 -3.78
N SER A 243 3.63 25.27 -4.00
CA SER A 243 2.64 25.06 -5.05
C SER A 243 3.10 25.73 -6.35
N SER A 244 3.60 24.93 -7.30
CA SER A 244 4.17 25.45 -8.56
C SER A 244 3.12 26.20 -9.40
N GLU A 245 3.52 27.36 -9.94
CA GLU A 245 2.80 28.09 -11.00
C GLU A 245 2.69 27.18 -12.23
N ARG A 246 1.52 26.56 -12.41
CA ARG A 246 1.19 25.82 -13.65
C ARG A 246 0.97 26.80 -14.79
N VAL A 247 2.04 27.34 -15.35
CA VAL A 247 2.05 27.91 -16.70
C VAL A 247 2.90 26.98 -17.57
N GLY A 248 2.23 26.00 -18.20
CA GLY A 248 2.84 25.15 -19.24
C GLY A 248 3.07 23.67 -18.94
N SER A 249 2.87 23.19 -17.70
CA SER A 249 3.04 21.77 -17.32
C SER A 249 1.80 21.17 -16.64
N ALA A 250 0.60 21.48 -17.17
CA ALA A 250 -0.61 20.74 -16.80
C ALA A 250 -0.68 19.35 -17.50
N ALA A 251 0.26 19.09 -18.43
CA ALA A 251 0.31 17.91 -19.29
C ALA A 251 1.24 16.78 -18.80
N GLN A 252 1.98 16.95 -17.70
CA GLN A 252 2.61 15.83 -17.00
C GLN A 252 1.56 15.18 -16.11
N ALA A 253 0.68 14.41 -16.74
CA ALA A 253 -0.33 13.50 -16.20
C ALA A 253 -1.14 14.01 -14.99
N ALA A 254 -2.46 13.86 -15.07
CA ALA A 254 -3.18 13.39 -13.89
C ALA A 254 -2.54 12.04 -13.50
N GLN A 255 -1.40 12.08 -12.82
CA GLN A 255 -0.54 10.94 -12.56
C GLN A 255 -1.36 10.07 -11.63
N GLN A 256 -1.94 9.01 -12.22
CA GLN A 256 -2.66 8.01 -11.49
C GLN A 256 -1.72 7.56 -10.36
N ARG A 257 -2.26 7.31 -9.17
CA ARG A 257 -1.43 6.98 -8.00
C ARG A 257 -1.38 5.48 -7.79
N PRO A 258 -0.35 4.97 -7.11
CA PRO A 258 -0.43 3.63 -6.58
C PRO A 258 -1.67 3.48 -5.71
N HIS A 259 -2.48 2.45 -5.97
CA HIS A 259 -3.69 2.19 -5.19
C HIS A 259 -3.98 0.69 -5.11
N LEU A 260 -4.84 0.32 -4.16
CA LEU A 260 -5.28 -1.05 -3.98
C LEU A 260 -6.50 -1.35 -4.85
N GLU A 261 -6.42 -2.45 -5.60
CA GLU A 261 -7.49 -2.94 -6.46
C GLU A 261 -7.69 -4.44 -6.23
N LEU A 262 -8.95 -4.89 -6.20
CA LEU A 262 -9.29 -6.29 -6.14
C LEU A 262 -9.67 -6.78 -7.54
N GLU A 263 -8.98 -7.81 -8.01
CA GLU A 263 -9.38 -8.59 -9.16
C GLU A 263 -9.99 -9.93 -8.69
N PRO A 264 -11.32 -10.01 -8.47
CA PRO A 264 -11.95 -11.11 -7.74
C PRO A 264 -11.91 -12.47 -8.44
N PHE A 265 -11.64 -12.51 -9.75
CA PHE A 265 -11.66 -13.73 -10.58
C PHE A 265 -10.29 -14.11 -11.18
N GLY A 266 -9.21 -13.52 -10.68
CA GLY A 266 -7.86 -13.82 -11.15
C GLY A 266 -6.79 -13.55 -10.10
N ARG A 267 -6.15 -12.38 -10.21
CA ARG A 267 -4.93 -12.03 -9.45
C ARG A 267 -5.15 -11.69 -7.96
N GLY A 268 -6.39 -11.53 -7.51
CA GLY A 268 -6.70 -11.22 -6.12
C GLY A 268 -6.43 -9.76 -5.77
N LEU A 269 -5.88 -9.48 -4.58
CA LEU A 269 -5.56 -8.11 -4.16
C LEU A 269 -4.25 -7.63 -4.81
N LEU A 270 -4.32 -6.47 -5.45
CA LEU A 270 -3.25 -5.88 -6.25
C LEU A 270 -2.85 -4.50 -5.71
N VAL A 271 -1.57 -4.17 -5.82
CA VAL A 271 -1.07 -2.80 -5.87
C VAL A 271 -0.97 -2.43 -7.33
N TRP A 272 -1.84 -1.55 -7.80
CA TRP A 272 -1.76 -1.00 -9.14
C TRP A 272 -0.73 0.13 -9.14
N LEU A 273 0.27 0.08 -10.03
CA LEU A 273 1.31 1.09 -10.20
C LEU A 273 1.07 1.87 -11.50
N PRO A 274 1.16 3.20 -11.48
CA PRO A 274 0.84 4.02 -12.64
C PRO A 274 1.85 3.95 -13.78
N PRO A 275 1.44 4.32 -15.00
CA PRO A 275 2.38 4.55 -16.08
C PRO A 275 3.26 5.78 -15.79
N ILE A 276 4.50 5.75 -16.27
CA ILE A 276 5.45 6.87 -16.16
C ILE A 276 5.83 7.34 -17.56
N HIS A 277 5.40 8.55 -17.92
CA HIS A 277 5.52 9.08 -19.29
C HIS A 277 6.93 9.56 -19.66
N ASP A 278 7.73 10.00 -18.67
CA ASP A 278 9.10 10.51 -18.86
C ASP A 278 10.17 9.46 -18.51
N ALA A 279 9.89 8.18 -18.75
CA ALA A 279 10.81 7.10 -18.43
C ALA A 279 11.93 7.00 -19.48
N LEU A 280 13.19 7.09 -19.04
CA LEU A 280 14.35 6.78 -19.89
C LEU A 280 14.25 5.35 -20.43
N ASP A 281 14.27 5.17 -21.75
CA ASP A 281 14.12 3.88 -22.45
C ASP A 281 12.77 3.16 -22.20
N GLY A 282 11.77 3.89 -21.70
CA GLY A 282 10.44 3.35 -21.38
C GLY A 282 10.47 2.41 -20.19
N ARG A 283 11.51 2.50 -19.35
CA ARG A 283 11.76 1.60 -18.23
C ARG A 283 11.85 2.39 -16.93
N VAL A 284 11.11 1.93 -15.91
CA VAL A 284 11.24 2.41 -14.54
C VAL A 284 11.33 1.24 -13.57
N MET A 285 11.98 1.48 -12.44
CA MET A 285 12.07 0.54 -11.34
C MET A 285 11.26 1.05 -10.16
N TRP A 286 10.27 0.28 -9.74
CA TRP A 286 9.52 0.49 -8.52
C TRP A 286 10.13 -0.32 -7.39
N GLN A 287 10.17 0.24 -6.20
CA GLN A 287 10.49 -0.46 -4.96
C GLN A 287 9.23 -0.49 -4.10
N LEU A 288 8.72 -1.68 -3.84
CA LEU A 288 7.58 -1.90 -2.97
C LEU A 288 8.08 -2.48 -1.66
N ARG A 289 7.65 -1.93 -0.52
CA ARG A 289 7.97 -2.45 0.81
C ARG A 289 6.70 -2.92 1.48
N PHE A 290 6.58 -4.22 1.73
CA PHE A 290 5.47 -4.85 2.45
C PHE A 290 5.94 -5.22 3.86
N ASP A 291 5.51 -4.47 4.87
CA ASP A 291 5.93 -4.65 6.28
C ASP A 291 7.47 -4.86 6.46
N GLY A 292 8.27 -4.12 5.68
CA GLY A 292 9.74 -4.15 5.71
C GLY A 292 10.41 -5.14 4.74
N GLU A 293 9.65 -6.00 4.06
CA GLU A 293 10.15 -6.80 2.93
C GLU A 293 10.13 -6.01 1.64
N VAL A 294 11.27 -5.93 0.97
CA VAL A 294 11.45 -5.15 -0.26
C VAL A 294 11.26 -6.04 -1.49
N GLN A 295 10.43 -5.59 -2.43
CA GLN A 295 10.25 -6.17 -3.74
C GLN A 295 10.51 -5.10 -4.80
N SER A 296 11.44 -5.36 -5.71
CA SER A 296 11.66 -4.50 -6.87
C SER A 296 10.81 -4.96 -8.05
N VAL A 297 10.13 -4.03 -8.70
CA VAL A 297 9.23 -4.28 -9.84
C VAL A 297 9.63 -3.37 -10.99
N VAL A 298 10.00 -3.96 -12.11
CA VAL A 298 10.29 -3.20 -13.32
C VAL A 298 9.00 -2.97 -14.08
N SER A 299 8.68 -1.71 -14.38
CA SER A 299 7.76 -1.41 -15.47
C SER A 299 8.59 -1.08 -16.69
N GLN A 300 8.41 -1.83 -17.78
CA GLN A 300 9.16 -1.64 -19.01
C GLN A 300 8.25 -1.71 -20.22
N SER A 301 8.37 -0.73 -21.12
CA SER A 301 7.82 -0.82 -22.46
C SER A 301 8.51 -1.95 -23.22
N ARG A 302 7.72 -2.91 -23.71
CA ARG A 302 8.24 -4.01 -24.54
C ARG A 302 8.52 -3.59 -26.00
N TRP A 303 8.35 -2.31 -26.33
CA TRP A 303 8.39 -1.79 -27.69
C TRP A 303 9.19 -0.48 -27.74
N PRO A 304 10.35 -0.43 -28.46
CA PRO A 304 11.12 0.79 -28.64
C PRO A 304 10.47 1.76 -29.65
N GLY A 305 10.30 3.05 -29.30
CA GLY A 305 9.71 4.07 -30.18
C GLY A 305 9.36 5.41 -29.48
N THR A 306 9.07 6.45 -30.28
CA THR A 306 9.12 7.91 -29.98
C THR A 306 8.34 8.49 -28.79
N SER A 307 7.68 7.67 -27.95
CA SER A 307 7.13 8.11 -26.67
C SER A 307 7.29 6.99 -25.64
N GLU A 308 8.46 6.97 -25.00
CA GLU A 308 8.91 5.93 -24.07
C GLU A 308 8.18 6.04 -22.72
N THR A 309 6.88 5.71 -22.71
CA THR A 309 6.10 5.59 -21.47
C THR A 309 6.29 4.20 -20.87
N ALA A 310 6.78 4.12 -19.64
CA ALA A 310 6.72 2.88 -18.88
C ALA A 310 5.23 2.60 -18.53
N PRO A 311 4.70 1.40 -18.83
CA PRO A 311 3.28 1.12 -18.67
C PRO A 311 2.83 1.05 -17.21
N ALA A 312 1.52 1.09 -16.97
CA ALA A 312 0.99 0.70 -15.67
C ALA A 312 1.33 -0.76 -15.38
N THR A 313 1.59 -1.07 -14.10
CA THR A 313 1.99 -2.41 -13.66
C THR A 313 1.18 -2.80 -12.43
N ALA A 314 0.49 -3.93 -12.47
CA ALA A 314 -0.23 -4.45 -11.30
C ALA A 314 0.60 -5.52 -10.60
N VAL A 315 0.84 -5.33 -9.31
CA VAL A 315 1.66 -6.22 -8.46
C VAL A 315 0.75 -6.91 -7.46
N ALA A 316 0.74 -8.25 -7.45
CA ALA A 316 -0.09 -9.00 -6.51
C ALA A 316 0.48 -8.93 -5.09
N ILE A 317 -0.40 -8.71 -4.10
CA ILE A 317 -0.04 -8.77 -2.69
C ILE A 317 -0.06 -10.25 -2.28
N ALA A 318 1.12 -10.87 -2.29
CA ALA A 318 1.28 -12.31 -2.15
C ALA A 318 0.94 -12.87 -0.75
N ARG A 319 0.78 -12.01 0.26
CA ARG A 319 0.36 -12.38 1.62
C ARG A 319 -0.23 -11.16 2.33
N PRO A 320 -1.11 -11.32 3.33
CA PRO A 320 -1.59 -10.21 4.14
C PRO A 320 -0.40 -9.40 4.70
N ALA A 321 -0.42 -8.10 4.45
CA ALA A 321 0.51 -7.11 4.99
C ALA A 321 -0.30 -5.98 5.62
N ARG A 322 0.27 -5.24 6.58
CA ARG A 322 -0.41 -4.09 7.17
C ARG A 322 -0.38 -2.91 6.22
N GLN A 323 0.78 -2.69 5.61
CA GLN A 323 1.04 -1.53 4.78
C GLN A 323 1.91 -1.90 3.59
N VAL A 324 1.73 -1.17 2.49
CA VAL A 324 2.68 -1.14 1.40
C VAL A 324 3.18 0.29 1.18
N THR A 325 4.49 0.44 1.12
CA THR A 325 5.14 1.66 0.66
C THR A 325 5.64 1.44 -0.76
N VAL A 326 5.36 2.39 -1.65
CA VAL A 326 5.76 2.35 -3.06
C VAL A 326 6.68 3.54 -3.34
N GLU A 327 7.88 3.27 -3.81
CA GLU A 327 8.89 4.26 -4.19
C GLU A 327 9.27 4.06 -5.66
N LEU A 328 9.39 5.15 -6.40
CA LEU A 328 9.89 5.14 -7.78
C LEU A 328 11.40 5.42 -7.76
N ALA A 329 12.22 4.45 -8.17
CA ALA A 329 13.67 4.59 -8.12
C ALA A 329 14.15 5.78 -8.97
N GLY A 330 14.96 6.66 -8.38
CA GLY A 330 15.46 7.88 -9.02
C GLY A 330 14.57 9.11 -8.84
N TYR A 331 13.40 8.97 -8.21
CA TYR A 331 12.49 10.07 -7.87
C TYR A 331 12.28 10.13 -6.35
N ASP A 332 12.11 11.32 -5.78
CA ASP A 332 11.87 11.53 -4.34
C ASP A 332 10.36 11.45 -4.00
N GLN A 333 9.65 10.49 -4.60
CA GLN A 333 8.22 10.27 -4.41
C GLN A 333 7.95 8.92 -3.77
N GLU A 334 7.27 8.96 -2.62
CA GLU A 334 6.89 7.80 -1.82
C GLU A 334 5.37 7.80 -1.61
N TYR A 335 4.72 6.67 -1.86
CA TYR A 335 3.29 6.46 -1.64
C TYR A 335 3.07 5.37 -0.59
N GLU A 336 2.40 5.74 0.49
CA GLU A 336 2.02 4.83 1.57
C GLU A 336 0.55 4.42 1.38
N GLN A 337 0.26 3.12 1.47
CA GLN A 337 -1.10 2.56 1.37
C GLN A 337 -1.35 1.54 2.49
N ASP A 338 -2.40 1.77 3.27
CA ASP A 338 -2.88 0.81 4.27
C ASP A 338 -3.55 -0.38 3.56
N VAL A 339 -3.06 -1.59 3.84
CA VAL A 339 -3.57 -2.82 3.24
C VAL A 339 -4.56 -3.50 4.19
N VAL A 340 -4.11 -3.84 5.41
CA VAL A 340 -4.91 -4.46 6.49
C VAL A 340 -4.66 -3.71 7.80
N ASP A 341 -5.70 -3.13 8.41
CA ASP A 341 -5.64 -2.71 9.83
C ASP A 341 -5.94 -3.95 10.70
N PRO A 342 -5.04 -4.38 11.59
CA PRO A 342 -5.29 -5.54 12.45
C PRO A 342 -6.48 -5.36 13.39
N ARG A 343 -6.80 -4.10 13.74
CA ARG A 343 -7.95 -3.75 14.59
C ARG A 343 -9.26 -3.72 13.81
N ASP A 344 -9.19 -3.63 12.47
CA ASP A 344 -10.33 -3.61 11.56
C ASP A 344 -9.97 -4.31 10.23
N PRO A 345 -9.85 -5.65 10.24
CA PRO A 345 -9.29 -6.36 9.09
C PRO A 345 -10.30 -6.57 7.94
N LEU A 346 -11.48 -5.94 8.03
CA LEU A 346 -12.49 -6.02 6.97
C LEU A 346 -12.15 -5.09 5.81
N LEU A 347 -11.81 -5.69 4.67
CA LEU A 347 -11.58 -4.96 3.43
C LEU A 347 -12.85 -5.01 2.57
N VAL A 348 -13.28 -3.86 2.06
CA VAL A 348 -14.48 -3.77 1.20
C VAL A 348 -14.10 -3.13 -0.12
N PHE A 349 -14.54 -3.71 -1.22
CA PHE A 349 -14.34 -3.21 -2.57
C PHE A 349 -15.69 -3.06 -3.27
N THR A 350 -15.84 -2.04 -4.10
CA THR A 350 -17.02 -1.90 -4.96
C THR A 350 -17.10 -3.05 -5.97
N GLU A 351 -18.23 -3.23 -6.65
CA GLU A 351 -18.42 -4.33 -7.63
C GLU A 351 -17.32 -4.37 -8.72
N ASP A 352 -16.81 -3.19 -9.11
CA ASP A 352 -15.69 -2.98 -10.06
C ASP A 352 -14.29 -3.18 -9.46
N GLY A 353 -14.17 -3.61 -8.19
CA GLY A 353 -12.89 -3.98 -7.58
C GLY A 353 -12.12 -2.85 -6.90
N ARG A 354 -12.63 -1.61 -6.88
CA ARG A 354 -11.97 -0.49 -6.20
C ARG A 354 -12.13 -0.57 -4.69
N ARG A 355 -11.06 -0.32 -3.93
CA ARG A 355 -11.11 -0.27 -2.46
C ARG A 355 -12.07 0.83 -1.97
N VAL A 356 -12.99 0.47 -1.07
CA VAL A 356 -13.78 1.43 -0.30
C VAL A 356 -13.04 1.70 1.02
N PRO A 357 -12.54 2.93 1.26
CA PRO A 357 -11.80 3.27 2.48
C PRO A 357 -12.58 2.95 3.74
N ALA A 358 -11.90 2.55 4.82
CA ALA A 358 -12.56 2.24 6.10
C ALA A 358 -13.33 3.43 6.69
N THR A 359 -12.91 4.66 6.35
CA THR A 359 -13.51 5.94 6.77
C THR A 359 -14.76 6.32 5.96
N ALA A 360 -15.05 5.61 4.86
CA ALA A 360 -16.17 5.89 3.98
C ALA A 360 -17.41 5.05 4.31
N GLY A 361 -18.58 5.65 4.10
CA GLY A 361 -19.86 4.95 4.17
C GLY A 361 -19.98 3.95 3.01
N LEU A 362 -20.69 2.84 3.25
CA LEU A 362 -20.85 1.81 2.24
C LEU A 362 -21.99 2.13 1.26
N PRO A 363 -21.78 1.89 -0.05
CA PRO A 363 -22.85 1.91 -1.03
C PRO A 363 -23.87 0.78 -0.75
N PRO A 364 -25.17 1.00 -1.02
CA PRO A 364 -26.16 -0.08 -0.97
C PRO A 364 -26.00 -1.11 -2.11
N GLU A 365 -25.32 -0.76 -3.21
CA GLU A 365 -25.03 -1.65 -4.33
C GLU A 365 -24.16 -2.86 -3.94
N PRO A 366 -24.09 -3.92 -4.78
CA PRO A 366 -23.22 -5.07 -4.52
C PRO A 366 -21.74 -4.69 -4.31
N VAL A 367 -21.11 -5.31 -3.31
CA VAL A 367 -19.70 -5.12 -2.96
C VAL A 367 -18.98 -6.46 -2.78
N TRP A 368 -17.65 -6.43 -2.80
CA TRP A 368 -16.77 -7.52 -2.38
C TRP A 368 -16.25 -7.27 -0.98
N LEU A 369 -16.33 -8.29 -0.12
CA LEU A 369 -15.85 -8.31 1.25
C LEU A 369 -14.68 -9.30 1.36
N LEU A 370 -13.51 -8.85 1.77
CA LEU A 370 -12.33 -9.70 2.02
C LEU A 370 -11.95 -9.57 3.50
N TYR A 371 -11.99 -10.68 4.24
CA TYR A 371 -11.75 -10.68 5.69
C TYR A 371 -11.23 -12.04 6.21
N PRO A 372 -10.52 -12.07 7.36
CA PRO A 372 -10.03 -13.30 7.98
C PRO A 372 -11.15 -14.14 8.60
N GLN A 373 -11.03 -15.47 8.58
CA GLN A 373 -11.98 -16.39 9.21
C GLN A 373 -11.74 -16.55 10.72
N GLU A 374 -10.50 -16.41 11.17
CA GLU A 374 -10.09 -16.56 12.57
C GLU A 374 -9.37 -15.30 13.06
N SER A 375 -9.56 -14.98 14.34
CA SER A 375 -8.83 -13.94 15.06
C SER A 375 -7.41 -14.39 15.42
N ASP A 376 -6.55 -13.43 15.79
CA ASP A 376 -5.18 -13.67 16.30
C ASP A 376 -5.15 -14.63 17.51
N GLY A 377 -6.26 -14.76 18.25
CA GLY A 377 -6.43 -15.72 19.35
C GLY A 377 -6.92 -17.11 18.94
N GLY A 378 -7.08 -17.40 17.65
CA GLY A 378 -7.57 -18.68 17.11
C GLY A 378 -9.09 -18.91 17.25
N GLY A 379 -9.85 -17.88 17.65
CA GLY A 379 -11.32 -17.91 17.69
C GLY A 379 -11.95 -17.42 16.38
N PRO A 380 -13.13 -17.91 15.97
CA PRO A 380 -13.78 -17.46 14.73
C PRO A 380 -14.11 -15.96 14.78
N LEU A 381 -13.84 -15.25 13.67
CA LEU A 381 -14.26 -13.86 13.46
C LEU A 381 -15.61 -13.84 12.74
N GLU A 382 -16.65 -13.37 13.43
CA GLU A 382 -17.99 -13.27 12.87
C GLU A 382 -18.24 -11.90 12.22
N LEU A 383 -18.77 -11.93 11.00
CA LEU A 383 -19.32 -10.76 10.33
C LEU A 383 -20.73 -10.48 10.88
N GLN A 384 -20.85 -9.42 11.66
CA GLN A 384 -22.12 -8.93 12.22
C GLN A 384 -22.77 -7.99 11.22
N VAL A 385 -24.05 -8.22 10.93
CA VAL A 385 -24.83 -7.47 9.95
C VAL A 385 -26.15 -7.05 10.57
N ASP A 386 -26.46 -5.75 10.51
CA ASP A 386 -27.74 -5.20 10.89
C ASP A 386 -28.61 -5.07 9.64
N GLY A 387 -29.47 -6.05 9.39
CA GLY A 387 -30.35 -6.16 8.22
C GLY A 387 -30.22 -7.52 7.52
N ASP A 388 -30.75 -7.62 6.30
CA ASP A 388 -30.69 -8.86 5.52
C ASP A 388 -29.62 -8.76 4.42
N LEU A 389 -28.64 -9.67 4.44
CA LEU A 389 -27.61 -9.76 3.40
C LEU A 389 -28.09 -10.68 2.26
N VAL A 390 -28.40 -10.10 1.09
CA VAL A 390 -28.96 -10.82 -0.06
C VAL A 390 -27.85 -11.11 -1.10
N ASP A 391 -27.96 -12.22 -1.84
CA ASP A 391 -27.01 -12.70 -2.85
C ASP A 391 -25.57 -12.90 -2.37
N THR A 392 -25.34 -14.03 -1.71
CA THR A 392 -24.01 -14.48 -1.28
C THR A 392 -23.55 -15.69 -2.08
N TYR A 393 -22.36 -15.59 -2.67
CA TYR A 393 -21.55 -16.75 -2.98
C TYR A 393 -20.11 -16.46 -2.56
N ASP A 394 -19.52 -17.44 -1.87
CA ASP A 394 -18.13 -17.34 -1.43
C ASP A 394 -17.21 -17.67 -2.61
N VAL A 395 -16.20 -16.83 -2.78
CA VAL A 395 -15.05 -17.07 -3.65
C VAL A 395 -13.86 -17.28 -2.72
N PRO A 396 -12.95 -18.22 -3.00
CA PRO A 396 -11.80 -18.41 -2.12
C PRO A 396 -10.88 -17.20 -2.18
N ALA A 397 -10.18 -17.00 -1.07
CA ALA A 397 -9.24 -15.92 -0.94
C ALA A 397 -8.11 -15.99 -1.99
N PRO A 398 -7.52 -14.82 -2.31
CA PRO A 398 -6.33 -14.72 -3.16
C PRO A 398 -5.20 -15.67 -2.75
N TYR A 399 -4.32 -16.03 -3.70
CA TYR A 399 -3.13 -16.83 -3.39
C TYR A 399 -2.29 -16.19 -2.30
N GLY A 400 -1.95 -16.97 -1.27
CA GLY A 400 -1.17 -16.54 -0.11
C GLY A 400 -1.96 -15.78 0.97
N TRP A 401 -3.27 -15.60 0.79
CA TRP A 401 -4.23 -15.15 1.80
C TRP A 401 -4.93 -16.33 2.49
N LEU A 402 -4.15 -17.35 2.88
CA LEU A 402 -4.69 -18.50 3.61
C LEU A 402 -5.32 -18.04 4.94
N GLY A 403 -6.49 -18.60 5.27
CA GLY A 403 -7.27 -18.20 6.44
C GLY A 403 -8.22 -17.01 6.21
N TRP A 404 -8.25 -16.43 5.00
CA TRP A 404 -9.20 -15.39 4.61
C TRP A 404 -10.34 -15.92 3.74
N THR A 405 -11.42 -15.14 3.66
CA THR A 405 -12.59 -15.36 2.79
C THR A 405 -12.82 -14.15 1.92
N LEU A 406 -13.15 -14.37 0.64
CA LEU A 406 -13.66 -13.34 -0.27
C LEU A 406 -15.15 -13.60 -0.56
N ARG A 407 -16.01 -12.62 -0.33
CA ARG A 407 -17.46 -12.76 -0.46
C ARG A 407 -18.06 -11.61 -1.25
N ARG A 408 -18.92 -11.91 -2.24
CA ARG A 408 -19.79 -10.90 -2.84
C ARG A 408 -21.07 -10.75 -2.01
N ALA A 409 -21.51 -9.52 -1.77
CA ALA A 409 -22.72 -9.25 -1.00
C ALA A 409 -23.47 -8.00 -1.50
N ASP A 410 -24.80 -8.08 -1.56
CA ASP A 410 -25.68 -6.93 -1.81
C ASP A 410 -26.09 -6.26 -0.49
N LEU A 411 -25.90 -4.94 -0.40
CA LEU A 411 -26.09 -4.18 0.82
C LEU A 411 -27.44 -3.43 0.88
N ARG A 412 -28.33 -3.57 -0.12
CA ARG A 412 -29.58 -2.78 -0.20
C ARG A 412 -30.52 -2.94 1.00
N GLN A 413 -30.49 -4.09 1.68
CA GLN A 413 -31.29 -4.39 2.88
C GLN A 413 -30.45 -4.39 4.16
N VAL A 414 -29.21 -3.93 4.07
CA VAL A 414 -28.28 -3.79 5.19
C VAL A 414 -28.21 -2.33 5.60
N SER A 415 -28.18 -2.08 6.91
CA SER A 415 -27.99 -0.74 7.49
C SER A 415 -26.57 -0.53 8.00
N GLN A 416 -25.93 -1.60 8.47
CA GLN A 416 -24.59 -1.58 9.05
C GLN A 416 -23.96 -2.96 8.98
N LEU A 417 -22.64 -2.99 8.86
CA LEU A 417 -21.84 -4.22 8.95
C LEU A 417 -20.57 -3.99 9.77
N ARG A 418 -20.12 -5.02 10.49
CA ARG A 418 -18.90 -5.01 11.31
C ARG A 418 -18.29 -6.40 11.35
N LEU A 419 -16.97 -6.50 11.36
CA LEU A 419 -16.28 -7.76 11.63
C LEU A 419 -15.74 -7.77 13.06
N GLY A 420 -16.17 -8.74 13.88
CA GLY A 420 -15.71 -8.87 15.27
C GLY A 420 -15.82 -7.57 16.08
N GLY A 421 -14.70 -7.14 16.67
CA GLY A 421 -14.58 -5.88 17.43
C GLY A 421 -14.23 -4.64 16.60
N GLY A 422 -14.15 -4.76 15.27
CA GLY A 422 -13.73 -3.68 14.37
C GLY A 422 -14.74 -2.52 14.23
N THR A 423 -14.45 -1.58 13.33
CA THR A 423 -15.32 -0.41 13.13
C THR A 423 -16.59 -0.83 12.43
N ALA A 424 -17.74 -0.36 12.94
CA ALA A 424 -18.99 -0.60 12.25
C ALA A 424 -19.14 0.36 11.06
N ARG A 425 -19.34 -0.22 9.87
CA ARG A 425 -19.49 0.49 8.60
C ARG A 425 -20.96 0.57 8.25
N ARG A 426 -21.47 1.80 8.11
CA ARG A 426 -22.88 2.04 7.77
C ARG A 426 -23.11 1.96 6.28
N VAL A 427 -24.23 1.38 5.87
CA VAL A 427 -24.71 1.39 4.50
C VAL A 427 -25.64 2.59 4.34
N LYS A 428 -25.35 3.46 3.37
CA LYS A 428 -26.08 4.73 3.22
C LYS A 428 -27.33 4.55 2.36
N GLY A 429 -28.43 5.17 2.80
CA GLY A 429 -29.70 5.24 2.06
C GLY A 429 -29.85 6.49 1.18
N ALA A 430 -28.88 7.41 1.18
CA ALA A 430 -28.93 8.58 0.30
C ALA A 430 -28.60 8.16 -1.14
N ARG A 431 -29.51 8.45 -2.06
CA ARG A 431 -29.35 8.09 -3.47
C ARG A 431 -28.23 8.93 -4.10
N ARG A 432 -27.29 8.27 -4.78
CA ARG A 432 -26.13 8.90 -5.42
C ARG A 432 -26.25 8.90 -6.94
N ALA A 433 -25.55 9.81 -7.59
CA ALA A 433 -25.33 9.70 -9.03
C ALA A 433 -24.68 8.33 -9.35
N GLN A 434 -25.10 7.70 -10.44
CA GLN A 434 -24.60 6.40 -10.87
C GLN A 434 -24.27 6.42 -12.36
N LEU A 435 -23.09 5.91 -12.71
CA LEU A 435 -22.71 5.64 -14.10
C LEU A 435 -23.03 4.18 -14.44
N GLN A 436 -23.89 3.98 -15.44
CA GLN A 436 -24.24 2.67 -15.97
C GLN A 436 -23.15 2.21 -16.95
N LEU A 437 -22.09 1.59 -16.43
CA LEU A 437 -20.96 1.11 -17.22
C LEU A 437 -21.31 -0.19 -17.95
N ALA A 438 -20.99 -0.25 -19.24
CA ALA A 438 -20.96 -1.50 -19.99
C ALA A 438 -19.72 -2.33 -19.61
N GLN A 439 -19.74 -3.63 -19.90
CA GLN A 439 -18.52 -4.45 -19.79
C GLN A 439 -17.43 -3.86 -20.71
N PRO A 440 -16.20 -3.66 -20.20
CA PRO A 440 -15.08 -3.27 -21.03
C PRO A 440 -14.81 -4.29 -22.15
N LEU A 441 -14.19 -3.83 -23.23
CA LEU A 441 -13.77 -4.68 -24.32
C LEU A 441 -12.75 -5.72 -23.82
N PRO A 442 -13.04 -7.03 -23.94
CA PRO A 442 -12.14 -8.06 -23.46
C PRO A 442 -10.76 -7.96 -24.14
N GLY A 443 -9.71 -7.90 -23.32
CA GLY A 443 -8.34 -7.82 -23.80
C GLY A 443 -7.96 -6.47 -24.43
N VAL A 444 -8.77 -5.42 -24.34
CA VAL A 444 -8.45 -4.09 -24.88
C VAL A 444 -8.22 -3.10 -23.75
N SER A 445 -7.07 -2.44 -23.76
CA SER A 445 -6.69 -1.43 -22.77
C SER A 445 -6.10 -0.18 -23.43
N SER A 446 -6.02 0.95 -22.72
CA SER A 446 -5.14 2.04 -23.12
C SER A 446 -3.66 1.64 -23.00
N LEU A 447 -2.76 2.51 -23.48
CA LEU A 447 -1.32 2.37 -23.22
C LEU A 447 -0.99 2.44 -21.71
N ALA A 448 -1.81 3.19 -20.96
CA ALA A 448 -1.79 3.26 -19.51
C ALA A 448 -2.42 2.03 -18.81
N GLY A 449 -2.87 1.01 -19.55
CA GLY A 449 -3.44 -0.21 -19.00
C GLY A 449 -4.89 -0.08 -18.49
N ALA A 450 -5.54 1.07 -18.68
CA ALA A 450 -6.94 1.26 -18.29
C ALA A 450 -7.88 0.47 -19.23
N PRO A 451 -8.95 -0.16 -18.72
CA PRO A 451 -9.89 -0.92 -19.54
C PRO A 451 -10.65 0.01 -20.50
N VAL A 452 -10.77 -0.38 -21.77
CA VAL A 452 -11.46 0.42 -22.81
C VAL A 452 -12.93 0.02 -22.91
N ILE A 453 -13.84 0.99 -22.85
CA ILE A 453 -15.28 0.78 -23.04
C ILE A 453 -15.73 1.19 -24.43
N ALA A 454 -16.51 0.32 -25.08
CA ALA A 454 -17.03 0.53 -26.44
C ALA A 454 -18.37 1.28 -26.48
N THR A 455 -19.02 1.49 -25.34
CA THR A 455 -20.33 2.13 -25.26
C THR A 455 -20.30 3.22 -24.21
N ALA A 456 -20.65 4.45 -24.60
CA ALA A 456 -20.76 5.58 -23.69
C ALA A 456 -21.80 5.30 -22.58
N PRO A 457 -21.42 5.34 -21.29
CA PRO A 457 -22.32 5.02 -20.20
C PRO A 457 -23.38 6.10 -20.00
N ARG A 458 -24.56 5.69 -19.55
CA ARG A 458 -25.63 6.60 -19.11
C ARG A 458 -25.40 7.02 -17.66
N LEU A 459 -25.76 8.26 -17.34
CA LEU A 459 -25.68 8.80 -15.98
C LEU A 459 -27.09 8.86 -15.39
N THR A 460 -27.30 8.21 -14.25
CA THR A 460 -28.54 8.32 -13.47
C THR A 460 -28.35 9.31 -12.33
N LEU A 461 -29.23 10.31 -12.28
CA LEU A 461 -29.27 11.37 -11.27
C LEU A 461 -30.53 11.18 -10.43
N PRO A 462 -30.40 10.68 -9.20
CA PRO A 462 -31.56 10.41 -8.37
C PRO A 462 -32.10 11.66 -7.69
N THR A 463 -33.38 11.62 -7.34
CA THR A 463 -34.03 12.67 -6.55
C THR A 463 -34.87 12.07 -5.43
N GLU A 464 -35.19 12.88 -4.42
CA GLU A 464 -36.25 12.53 -3.47
C GLU A 464 -37.62 12.79 -4.11
N PRO A 465 -38.62 11.91 -3.93
CA PRO A 465 -39.93 12.09 -4.54
C PRO A 465 -40.58 13.44 -4.22
N GLY A 466 -40.89 14.22 -5.26
CA GLY A 466 -41.54 15.52 -5.15
C GLY A 466 -40.63 16.69 -4.76
N VAL A 467 -39.31 16.53 -4.94
CA VAL A 467 -38.30 17.55 -4.61
C VAL A 467 -37.33 17.71 -5.77
N SER A 468 -37.17 18.94 -6.27
CA SER A 468 -36.15 19.28 -7.26
C SER A 468 -34.76 19.22 -6.63
N THR A 469 -33.81 18.54 -7.26
CA THR A 469 -32.40 18.46 -6.85
C THR A 469 -31.51 18.95 -7.96
N ASP A 470 -30.58 19.84 -7.64
CA ASP A 470 -29.63 20.40 -8.59
C ASP A 470 -28.38 19.52 -8.73
N TRP A 471 -27.97 19.32 -9.97
CA TRP A 471 -26.80 18.56 -10.36
C TRP A 471 -25.95 19.35 -11.34
N SER A 472 -24.63 19.23 -11.21
CA SER A 472 -23.63 19.78 -12.11
C SER A 472 -22.80 18.64 -12.67
N ILE A 473 -22.68 18.57 -13.99
CA ILE A 473 -21.89 17.60 -14.73
C ILE A 473 -20.77 18.38 -15.41
N ARG A 474 -19.54 17.96 -15.16
CA ARG A 474 -18.35 18.49 -15.84
C ARG A 474 -17.59 17.38 -16.50
N ILE A 475 -17.20 17.59 -17.75
CA ILE A 475 -16.35 16.67 -18.51
C ILE A 475 -15.11 17.41 -18.98
N ARG A 476 -13.94 16.80 -18.79
CA ARG A 476 -12.65 17.33 -19.26
C ARG A 476 -11.75 16.23 -19.82
N ARG A 477 -10.74 16.63 -20.58
CA ARG A 477 -9.60 15.77 -20.93
C ARG A 477 -8.58 15.82 -19.78
N PRO A 478 -8.13 14.68 -19.23
CA PRO A 478 -7.14 14.67 -18.16
C PRO A 478 -5.85 15.45 -18.50
N ASP A 479 -5.35 15.31 -19.73
CA ASP A 479 -4.01 15.78 -20.12
C ASP A 479 -3.93 17.27 -20.48
N SER A 480 -5.05 17.89 -20.83
CA SER A 480 -5.08 19.31 -21.22
C SER A 480 -5.63 20.21 -20.11
N GLY A 481 -6.26 19.63 -19.09
CA GLY A 481 -7.06 20.37 -18.11
C GLY A 481 -8.25 21.11 -18.71
N GLN A 482 -8.45 21.05 -20.04
CA GLN A 482 -9.49 21.77 -20.75
C GLN A 482 -10.84 21.14 -20.43
N VAL A 483 -11.73 21.96 -19.86
CA VAL A 483 -13.14 21.61 -19.70
C VAL A 483 -13.76 21.54 -21.09
N LEU A 484 -14.25 20.35 -21.45
CA LEU A 484 -14.92 20.10 -22.72
C LEU A 484 -16.41 20.43 -22.64
N HIS A 485 -17.02 20.15 -21.49
CA HIS A 485 -18.44 20.34 -21.27
C HIS A 485 -18.71 20.64 -19.80
N THR A 486 -19.65 21.54 -19.54
CA THR A 486 -20.22 21.76 -18.21
C THR A 486 -21.71 22.02 -18.39
N GLU A 487 -22.51 21.29 -17.64
CA GLU A 487 -23.96 21.41 -17.61
C GLU A 487 -24.42 21.44 -16.15
N SER A 488 -25.37 22.33 -15.85
CA SER A 488 -26.15 22.29 -14.62
C SER A 488 -27.59 21.95 -14.97
N LEU A 489 -28.20 21.04 -14.23
CA LEU A 489 -29.57 20.62 -14.42
C LEU A 489 -30.27 20.42 -13.07
N SER A 490 -31.57 20.69 -13.05
CA SER A 490 -32.45 20.43 -11.92
C SER A 490 -33.33 19.22 -12.26
N ALA A 491 -33.32 18.21 -11.41
CA ALA A 491 -34.10 16.99 -11.59
C ALA A 491 -35.22 16.90 -10.55
N ASP A 492 -36.46 16.69 -10.99
CA ASP A 492 -37.64 16.53 -10.12
C ASP A 492 -37.99 15.06 -9.82
N HIS A 493 -37.46 14.15 -10.62
CA HIS A 493 -37.55 12.69 -10.49
C HIS A 493 -36.21 12.09 -10.88
N ASP A 494 -36.00 10.80 -10.59
CA ASP A 494 -34.83 10.07 -11.10
C ASP A 494 -34.72 10.27 -12.61
N THR A 495 -33.59 10.82 -13.03
CA THR A 495 -33.38 11.21 -14.41
C THR A 495 -32.17 10.47 -14.94
N THR A 496 -32.32 9.80 -16.08
CA THR A 496 -31.18 9.20 -16.78
C THR A 496 -30.82 10.09 -17.96
N VAL A 497 -29.58 10.57 -17.98
CA VAL A 497 -29.06 11.47 -19.02
C VAL A 497 -27.91 10.82 -19.79
N ASP A 498 -27.72 11.29 -21.02
CA ASP A 498 -26.46 11.11 -21.75
C ASP A 498 -25.55 12.32 -21.44
N PRO A 499 -24.56 12.18 -20.55
CA PRO A 499 -23.70 13.30 -20.21
C PRO A 499 -22.75 13.66 -21.37
N TRP A 500 -22.63 12.81 -22.40
CA TRP A 500 -21.68 12.96 -23.50
C TRP A 500 -22.30 13.53 -24.78
N ARG A 501 -23.60 13.83 -24.77
CA ARG A 501 -24.40 14.13 -25.98
C ARG A 501 -23.94 15.35 -26.78
N ASP A 502 -23.33 16.32 -26.12
CA ASP A 502 -22.86 17.57 -26.73
C ASP A 502 -21.38 17.50 -27.15
N LEU A 503 -20.73 16.36 -26.96
CA LEU A 503 -19.35 16.12 -27.39
C LEU A 503 -19.32 15.54 -28.81
N ALA A 504 -18.21 15.77 -29.53
CA ALA A 504 -17.99 15.13 -30.81
C ALA A 504 -17.86 13.60 -30.64
N ARG A 505 -18.64 12.84 -31.43
CA ARG A 505 -18.72 11.38 -31.39
C ARG A 505 -18.09 10.79 -32.66
N PRO A 506 -17.54 9.57 -32.63
CA PRO A 506 -17.38 8.68 -31.47
C PRO A 506 -16.34 9.16 -30.44
N LEU A 507 -16.57 8.87 -29.15
CA LEU A 507 -15.60 9.19 -28.09
C LEU A 507 -14.38 8.28 -28.19
N VAL A 508 -13.18 8.86 -28.18
CA VAL A 508 -11.91 8.12 -28.16
C VAL A 508 -10.94 8.71 -27.15
N GLY A 509 -10.22 7.85 -26.43
CA GLY A 509 -9.22 8.22 -25.42
C GLY A 509 -9.79 8.48 -24.03
N PRO A 510 -9.01 9.09 -23.13
CA PRO A 510 -9.41 9.30 -21.75
C PRO A 510 -10.33 10.52 -21.59
N TYR A 511 -11.35 10.37 -20.75
CA TYR A 511 -12.25 11.45 -20.33
C TYR A 511 -12.47 11.37 -18.83
N GLU A 512 -12.46 12.51 -18.16
CA GLU A 512 -12.83 12.63 -16.76
C GLU A 512 -14.21 13.27 -16.65
N ILE A 513 -15.12 12.60 -15.94
CA ILE A 513 -16.44 13.07 -15.60
C ILE A 513 -16.54 13.31 -14.09
N THR A 514 -16.93 14.52 -13.73
CA THR A 514 -17.21 14.92 -12.35
C THR A 514 -18.66 15.36 -12.26
N VAL A 515 -19.42 14.68 -11.40
CA VAL A 515 -20.84 14.95 -11.15
C VAL A 515 -20.97 15.41 -9.71
N ARG A 516 -21.51 16.61 -9.51
CA ARG A 516 -21.75 17.19 -8.19
C ARG A 516 -23.24 17.43 -8.01
N GLY A 517 -23.76 16.99 -6.87
CA GLY A 517 -25.08 17.34 -6.39
C GLY A 517 -24.97 17.71 -4.92
N PRO A 518 -25.96 17.35 -4.09
CA PRO A 518 -25.83 17.46 -2.64
C PRO A 518 -24.57 16.74 -2.13
N LEU A 519 -23.97 17.24 -1.06
CA LEU A 519 -22.72 16.72 -0.51
C LEU A 519 -22.81 15.21 -0.29
N GLY A 520 -21.78 14.48 -0.72
CA GLY A 520 -21.68 13.02 -0.60
C GLY A 520 -22.60 12.23 -1.53
N ARG A 521 -23.27 12.89 -2.50
CA ARG A 521 -24.12 12.24 -3.53
C ARG A 521 -23.54 12.27 -4.95
N GLY A 522 -22.43 12.99 -5.16
CA GLY A 522 -21.73 13.09 -6.44
C GLY A 522 -20.88 11.86 -6.79
N LEU A 523 -20.19 11.92 -7.93
CA LEU A 523 -19.15 10.97 -8.34
C LEU A 523 -18.07 11.68 -9.15
N ALA A 524 -16.86 11.12 -9.17
CA ALA A 524 -15.81 11.47 -10.11
C ALA A 524 -15.21 10.18 -10.69
N ARG A 525 -15.05 10.13 -12.02
CA ARG A 525 -14.53 8.96 -12.73
C ARG A 525 -13.72 9.38 -13.96
N THR A 526 -12.64 8.66 -14.22
CA THR A 526 -11.91 8.70 -15.49
C THR A 526 -12.24 7.43 -16.27
N LEU A 527 -12.62 7.58 -17.54
CA LEU A 527 -13.04 6.51 -18.42
C LEU A 527 -12.22 6.55 -19.71
N GLU A 528 -11.85 5.37 -20.20
CA GLU A 528 -11.15 5.22 -21.48
C GLU A 528 -12.13 4.75 -22.56
N PHE A 529 -12.35 5.57 -23.59
CA PHE A 529 -13.29 5.25 -24.67
C PHE A 529 -12.61 4.73 -25.93
N GLY A 530 -13.22 3.70 -26.51
CA GLY A 530 -13.07 3.30 -27.90
C GLY A 530 -14.47 3.12 -28.47
N GLU A 531 -15.24 4.21 -28.52
CA GLU A 531 -16.68 4.09 -28.71
C GLU A 531 -17.04 3.53 -30.10
N GLY A 532 -17.82 2.44 -30.11
CA GLY A 532 -18.14 1.72 -31.33
C GLY A 532 -17.02 0.81 -31.84
N LEU A 533 -15.92 0.65 -31.10
CA LEU A 533 -14.88 -0.33 -31.43
C LEU A 533 -15.36 -1.75 -31.14
N SER A 534 -15.23 -2.64 -32.12
CA SER A 534 -15.34 -4.09 -31.93
C SER A 534 -14.00 -4.73 -32.25
N VAL A 535 -13.53 -5.63 -31.38
CA VAL A 535 -12.25 -6.34 -31.58
C VAL A 535 -12.49 -7.83 -31.41
N ILE A 536 -12.02 -8.60 -32.39
CA ILE A 536 -12.02 -10.05 -32.35
C ILE A 536 -10.64 -10.59 -32.70
N SER A 537 -10.28 -11.73 -32.12
CA SER A 537 -9.05 -12.44 -32.43
C SER A 537 -9.36 -13.87 -32.90
N TYR A 538 -8.56 -14.36 -33.84
CA TYR A 538 -8.61 -15.75 -34.30
C TYR A 538 -7.21 -16.37 -34.23
N PRO A 539 -7.00 -17.43 -33.43
CA PRO A 539 -7.98 -18.03 -32.50
C PRO A 539 -8.33 -17.07 -31.35
N ALA A 540 -9.53 -17.25 -30.77
CA ALA A 540 -10.01 -16.40 -29.67
C ALA A 540 -9.22 -16.59 -28.36
N TRP A 541 -8.51 -17.71 -28.24
CA TRP A 541 -7.54 -17.99 -27.19
C TRP A 541 -6.33 -18.68 -27.81
N ARG A 542 -5.13 -18.16 -27.52
CA ARG A 542 -3.87 -18.63 -28.11
C ARG A 542 -3.18 -19.60 -27.17
N LYS A 543 -2.95 -20.83 -27.62
CA LYS A 543 -2.18 -21.83 -26.85
C LYS A 543 -0.68 -21.60 -26.94
N ILE A 544 0.05 -22.09 -25.95
CA ILE A 544 1.52 -22.20 -26.01
C ILE A 544 1.89 -23.40 -26.89
N THR A 545 2.90 -23.20 -27.71
CA THR A 545 3.58 -24.18 -28.56
C THR A 545 5.07 -24.23 -28.19
N ALA A 546 5.88 -25.04 -28.89
CA ALA A 546 7.31 -25.11 -28.63
C ALA A 546 8.04 -23.77 -28.87
N ASP A 547 7.54 -22.95 -29.81
CA ASP A 547 8.17 -21.69 -30.25
C ASP A 547 7.49 -20.44 -29.62
N GLY A 548 6.59 -20.64 -28.65
CA GLY A 548 5.77 -19.58 -28.03
C GLY A 548 4.29 -19.70 -28.38
N LEU A 549 3.56 -18.59 -28.38
CA LEU A 549 2.12 -18.62 -28.64
C LEU A 549 1.84 -19.04 -30.08
N GLU A 550 0.71 -19.70 -30.33
CA GLU A 550 0.26 -19.88 -31.71
C GLU A 550 -0.02 -18.51 -32.36
N PRO A 551 0.27 -18.33 -33.67
CA PRO A 551 -0.04 -17.09 -34.37
C PRO A 551 -1.53 -16.76 -34.32
N ALA A 552 -1.86 -15.48 -34.29
CA ALA A 552 -3.24 -15.01 -34.26
C ALA A 552 -3.48 -13.82 -35.17
N THR A 553 -4.65 -13.74 -35.77
CA THR A 553 -5.11 -12.54 -36.47
C THR A 553 -6.02 -11.73 -35.54
N VAL A 554 -5.67 -10.47 -35.31
CA VAL A 554 -6.55 -9.50 -34.64
C VAL A 554 -7.25 -8.68 -35.71
N ARG A 555 -8.58 -8.61 -35.63
CA ARG A 555 -9.42 -7.77 -36.48
C ARG A 555 -10.20 -6.80 -35.61
N ALA A 556 -10.12 -5.52 -35.95
CA ALA A 556 -10.83 -4.45 -35.29
C ALA A 556 -11.74 -3.74 -36.30
N ASP A 557 -13.04 -3.73 -36.01
CA ASP A 557 -14.04 -3.10 -36.86
C ASP A 557 -14.68 -1.90 -36.14
N PRO A 558 -14.76 -0.73 -36.80
CA PRO A 558 -15.59 0.36 -36.33
C PRO A 558 -17.06 0.05 -36.61
N THR A 559 -17.90 0.12 -35.58
CA THR A 559 -19.37 -0.04 -35.68
C THR A 559 -20.11 1.28 -35.77
N LEU A 560 -19.44 2.41 -35.49
CA LEU A 560 -19.98 3.76 -35.61
C LEU A 560 -19.30 4.53 -36.75
N THR A 561 -20.08 5.37 -37.44
CA THR A 561 -19.56 6.27 -38.49
C THR A 561 -18.65 7.32 -37.86
N GLY A 562 -17.50 7.60 -38.49
CA GLY A 562 -16.54 8.59 -38.01
C GLY A 562 -15.44 8.03 -37.10
N LEU A 563 -15.51 6.74 -36.72
CA LEU A 563 -14.35 6.04 -36.13
C LEU A 563 -13.54 5.38 -37.24
N SER A 564 -12.24 5.67 -37.31
CA SER A 564 -11.28 4.90 -38.10
C SER A 564 -10.29 4.19 -37.20
N VAL A 565 -9.92 2.96 -37.58
CA VAL A 565 -8.98 2.11 -36.85
C VAL A 565 -7.83 1.74 -37.76
N THR A 566 -6.60 2.03 -37.32
CA THR A 566 -5.39 1.76 -38.10
C THR A 566 -4.35 1.04 -37.24
N PRO A 567 -3.87 -0.15 -37.64
CA PRO A 567 -4.41 -1.02 -38.69
C PRO A 567 -5.76 -1.65 -38.29
N ALA A 568 -6.65 -1.91 -39.24
CA ALA A 568 -7.92 -2.62 -38.96
C ALA A 568 -7.73 -4.14 -38.78
N MET A 569 -6.62 -4.68 -39.28
CA MET A 569 -6.28 -6.10 -39.18
C MET A 569 -4.77 -6.27 -39.07
N THR A 570 -4.33 -7.10 -38.11
CA THR A 570 -2.91 -7.37 -37.84
C THR A 570 -2.69 -8.83 -37.52
N GLN A 571 -1.52 -9.35 -37.90
CA GLN A 571 -1.05 -10.67 -37.51
C GLN A 571 -0.13 -10.55 -36.29
N LEU A 572 -0.36 -11.39 -35.30
CA LEU A 572 0.51 -11.58 -34.14
C LEU A 572 1.30 -12.88 -34.34
N GLY A 573 2.62 -12.77 -34.28
CA GLY A 573 3.54 -13.90 -34.26
C GLY A 573 3.66 -14.56 -32.88
N PRO A 574 4.53 -15.57 -32.74
CA PRO A 574 4.63 -16.37 -31.52
C PRO A 574 5.07 -15.64 -30.26
N THR A 575 5.74 -14.51 -30.43
CA THR A 575 6.28 -13.66 -29.36
C THR A 575 5.40 -12.44 -29.06
N ASP A 576 4.49 -12.10 -29.97
CA ASP A 576 3.65 -10.91 -29.82
C ASP A 576 2.48 -11.23 -28.90
N THR A 577 2.32 -10.57 -27.76
CA THR A 577 1.11 -10.72 -26.92
C THR A 577 -0.02 -9.82 -27.35
N ALA A 578 0.31 -8.70 -27.97
CA ALA A 578 -0.60 -7.60 -28.19
C ALA A 578 -0.24 -6.83 -29.45
N VAL A 579 -1.23 -6.08 -29.97
CA VAL A 579 -1.06 -5.11 -31.06
C VAL A 579 -1.61 -3.76 -30.61
N GLU A 580 -0.97 -2.69 -31.05
CA GLU A 580 -1.46 -1.33 -30.86
C GLU A 580 -2.26 -0.88 -32.08
N LEU A 581 -3.44 -0.33 -31.82
CA LEU A 581 -4.36 0.18 -32.83
C LEU A 581 -4.55 1.67 -32.58
N GLN A 582 -4.33 2.49 -33.61
CA GLN A 582 -4.70 3.90 -33.60
C GLN A 582 -6.20 4.02 -33.86
N LEU A 583 -6.89 4.71 -32.95
CA LEU A 583 -8.28 5.09 -33.07
C LEU A 583 -8.34 6.59 -33.37
N ASP A 584 -8.89 6.94 -34.52
CA ASP A 584 -9.10 8.34 -34.90
C ASP A 584 -10.61 8.61 -35.01
N SER A 585 -11.04 9.75 -34.46
CA SER A 585 -12.39 10.25 -34.58
C SER A 585 -12.43 11.79 -34.59
N PRO A 586 -13.58 12.42 -34.91
CA PRO A 586 -13.74 13.86 -34.72
C PRO A 586 -13.55 14.33 -33.27
N GLY A 587 -13.69 13.44 -32.30
CA GLY A 587 -13.52 13.71 -30.86
C GLY A 587 -12.07 13.65 -30.39
N GLY A 588 -11.14 13.15 -31.22
CA GLY A 588 -9.71 13.07 -30.92
C GLY A 588 -9.05 11.85 -31.56
N ALA A 589 -7.82 11.56 -31.15
CA ALA A 589 -7.12 10.34 -31.49
C ALA A 589 -6.56 9.71 -30.21
N THR A 590 -6.52 8.38 -30.16
CA THR A 590 -5.86 7.63 -29.08
C THR A 590 -5.29 6.32 -29.61
N THR A 591 -4.35 5.75 -28.86
CA THR A 591 -3.82 4.42 -29.12
C THR A 591 -4.36 3.44 -28.07
N VAL A 592 -4.95 2.35 -28.53
CA VAL A 592 -5.37 1.23 -27.67
C VAL A 592 -4.50 0.01 -27.94
N ARG A 593 -4.30 -0.80 -26.90
CA ARG A 593 -3.59 -2.05 -26.93
C ARG A 593 -4.59 -3.20 -26.87
N VAL A 594 -4.53 -4.09 -27.85
CA VAL A 594 -5.32 -5.32 -27.89
C VAL A 594 -4.43 -6.50 -27.57
N THR A 595 -4.74 -7.20 -26.48
CA THR A 595 -4.10 -8.42 -26.00
C THR A 595 -5.10 -9.58 -26.10
N PRO A 596 -5.04 -10.40 -27.17
CA PRO A 596 -5.87 -11.61 -27.25
C PRO A 596 -5.67 -12.51 -26.03
N ALA A 597 -6.73 -13.21 -25.64
CA ALA A 597 -6.63 -14.19 -24.57
C ALA A 597 -5.59 -15.26 -24.96
N HIS A 598 -4.76 -15.66 -24.01
CA HIS A 598 -3.66 -16.59 -24.28
C HIS A 598 -3.34 -17.44 -23.06
N MET A 599 -2.76 -18.61 -23.31
CA MET A 599 -2.15 -19.46 -22.31
C MET A 599 -0.89 -18.77 -21.78
N ALA A 600 -0.72 -18.79 -20.47
CA ALA A 600 0.50 -18.32 -19.80
C ALA A 600 0.82 -19.24 -18.63
N LEU A 601 2.09 -19.32 -18.26
CA LEU A 601 2.62 -20.22 -17.24
C LEU A 601 3.36 -19.42 -16.18
N GLN A 602 3.29 -19.83 -14.92
CA GLN A 602 3.98 -19.14 -13.83
C GLN A 602 4.45 -20.18 -12.80
N ARG A 603 5.67 -20.04 -12.27
CA ARG A 603 6.15 -20.83 -11.14
C ARG A 603 6.07 -19.97 -9.87
N LEU A 604 5.35 -20.43 -8.84
CA LEU A 604 5.32 -19.79 -7.53
C LEU A 604 6.19 -20.56 -6.53
N GLY A 605 7.01 -19.86 -5.75
CA GLY A 605 7.91 -20.47 -4.76
C GLY A 605 9.32 -20.80 -5.28
N GLY A 606 10.16 -21.34 -4.39
CA GLY A 606 11.55 -21.74 -4.72
C GLY A 606 12.51 -20.58 -5.04
N GLY A 607 12.30 -19.40 -4.43
CA GLY A 607 13.11 -18.20 -4.67
C GLY A 607 12.93 -17.55 -6.05
N SER A 608 12.02 -18.06 -6.89
CA SER A 608 11.72 -17.49 -8.21
C SER A 608 10.75 -16.30 -8.11
N ARG A 609 10.93 -15.30 -9.00
CA ARG A 609 10.15 -14.04 -9.01
C ARG A 609 8.68 -14.17 -9.42
N GLY A 610 8.16 -15.38 -9.67
CA GLY A 610 6.72 -15.55 -9.94
C GLY A 610 6.21 -14.76 -11.13
N GLU A 611 6.93 -14.69 -12.25
CA GLU A 611 6.46 -14.00 -13.46
C GLU A 611 5.71 -14.95 -14.41
N TRP A 612 4.77 -14.41 -15.18
CA TRP A 612 4.04 -15.14 -16.23
C TRP A 612 4.88 -15.23 -17.51
N THR A 613 5.08 -16.44 -18.03
CA THR A 613 5.72 -16.72 -19.33
C THR A 613 4.71 -17.25 -20.36
N LEU A 614 5.07 -17.12 -21.63
CA LEU A 614 4.30 -17.48 -22.83
C LEU A 614 4.97 -18.62 -23.61
N GLN A 615 6.02 -19.19 -23.03
CA GLN A 615 6.73 -20.34 -23.55
C GLN A 615 6.79 -21.40 -22.45
N PRO A 616 6.97 -22.69 -22.82
CA PRO A 616 7.17 -23.73 -21.83
C PRO A 616 8.34 -23.37 -20.90
N LEU A 617 8.12 -23.42 -19.59
CA LEU A 617 9.13 -23.09 -18.58
C LEU A 617 10.34 -24.00 -18.68
N ARG A 618 11.52 -23.49 -18.38
CA ARG A 618 12.69 -24.33 -18.13
C ARG A 618 12.86 -24.48 -16.63
N LEU A 619 12.78 -25.71 -16.14
CA LEU A 619 12.86 -26.02 -14.72
C LEU A 619 14.12 -26.83 -14.46
N ASP A 620 14.81 -26.57 -13.35
CA ASP A 620 15.96 -27.38 -12.96
C ASP A 620 15.44 -28.66 -12.30
N THR A 621 15.94 -29.80 -12.77
CA THR A 621 15.61 -31.12 -12.22
C THR A 621 15.88 -31.17 -10.70
N GLU A 622 16.91 -30.49 -10.23
CA GLU A 622 17.37 -30.50 -8.84
C GLU A 622 16.51 -29.62 -7.92
N THR A 623 15.79 -28.63 -8.46
CA THR A 623 14.93 -27.71 -7.67
C THR A 623 13.44 -27.90 -7.95
N ILE A 624 13.07 -28.86 -8.81
CA ILE A 624 11.68 -29.08 -9.23
C ILE A 624 10.73 -29.33 -8.06
N GLY A 625 11.21 -29.86 -6.93
CA GLY A 625 10.37 -30.11 -5.75
C GLY A 625 9.88 -28.86 -5.04
N GLU A 626 10.37 -27.68 -5.40
CA GLU A 626 10.01 -26.42 -4.76
C GLU A 626 8.92 -25.68 -5.55
N GLY A 627 7.84 -25.35 -4.85
CA GLY A 627 6.80 -24.46 -5.37
C GLY A 627 5.67 -25.14 -6.16
N GLU A 628 4.99 -24.34 -6.97
CA GLU A 628 3.83 -24.72 -7.76
C GLU A 628 3.89 -24.13 -9.17
N LEU A 629 3.27 -24.83 -10.12
CA LEU A 629 3.06 -24.36 -11.49
C LEU A 629 1.62 -23.89 -11.66
N LEU A 630 1.44 -22.66 -12.12
CA LEU A 630 0.15 -22.09 -12.50
C LEU A 630 0.08 -21.93 -14.01
N VAL A 631 -1.13 -22.12 -14.54
CA VAL A 631 -1.41 -22.15 -15.96
C VAL A 631 -2.70 -21.40 -16.23
N ARG A 632 -2.66 -20.33 -17.04
CA ARG A 632 -3.87 -19.66 -17.52
C ARG A 632 -4.55 -20.51 -18.60
N LEU A 633 -5.84 -20.75 -18.41
CA LEU A 633 -6.70 -21.53 -19.28
C LEU A 633 -7.73 -20.60 -19.96
N PRO A 634 -8.41 -21.04 -21.04
CA PRO A 634 -9.44 -20.22 -21.69
C PRO A 634 -10.74 -20.14 -20.87
N ARG A 635 -10.95 -21.12 -19.98
CA ARG A 635 -12.15 -21.28 -19.15
C ARG A 635 -11.81 -22.13 -17.94
N VAL A 636 -12.73 -22.17 -16.98
CA VAL A 636 -12.69 -23.12 -15.86
C VAL A 636 -12.80 -24.53 -16.43
N ALA A 637 -11.78 -25.37 -16.22
CA ALA A 637 -11.75 -26.74 -16.69
C ALA A 637 -10.86 -27.61 -15.80
N ASP A 638 -11.17 -28.90 -15.73
CA ASP A 638 -10.29 -29.88 -15.09
C ASP A 638 -9.02 -30.07 -15.92
N ALA A 639 -7.87 -29.76 -15.33
CA ALA A 639 -6.58 -29.90 -15.97
C ALA A 639 -5.68 -30.90 -15.23
N ARG A 640 -4.75 -31.52 -15.95
CA ARG A 640 -3.79 -32.47 -15.40
C ARG A 640 -2.39 -32.14 -15.87
N LEU A 641 -1.40 -32.22 -14.98
CA LEU A 641 0.01 -32.12 -15.33
C LEU A 641 0.54 -33.52 -15.66
N ILE A 642 1.08 -33.67 -16.84
CA ILE A 642 1.60 -34.92 -17.40
C ILE A 642 3.12 -34.84 -17.43
N VAL A 643 3.79 -35.75 -16.73
CA VAL A 643 5.26 -35.87 -16.73
C VAL A 643 5.68 -36.92 -17.74
N ARG A 644 6.53 -36.56 -18.70
CA ARG A 644 7.04 -37.44 -19.75
C ARG A 644 8.57 -37.53 -19.74
N SER A 645 9.11 -38.70 -20.05
CA SER A 645 10.54 -38.84 -20.39
C SER A 645 10.70 -39.85 -21.53
N GLY A 646 11.55 -39.55 -22.52
CA GLY A 646 11.72 -40.38 -23.72
C GLY A 646 10.42 -40.65 -24.49
N GLY A 647 9.46 -39.72 -24.45
CA GLY A 647 8.14 -39.85 -25.07
C GLY A 647 7.11 -40.68 -24.27
N ARG A 648 7.52 -41.34 -23.17
CA ARG A 648 6.62 -42.13 -22.30
C ARG A 648 6.02 -41.26 -21.20
N GLU A 649 4.70 -41.36 -20.99
CA GLU A 649 4.02 -40.79 -19.81
C GLU A 649 4.44 -41.57 -18.55
N LEU A 650 5.02 -40.87 -17.58
CA LEU A 650 5.57 -41.44 -16.35
C LEU A 650 4.63 -41.22 -15.15
N GLN A 651 4.04 -40.03 -15.06
CA GLN A 651 3.19 -39.63 -13.94
C GLN A 651 2.17 -38.59 -14.41
N THR A 652 0.97 -38.62 -13.81
CA THR A 652 -0.09 -37.65 -14.04
C THR A 652 -0.58 -37.09 -12.71
N VAL A 653 -0.64 -35.77 -12.57
CA VAL A 653 -1.03 -35.05 -11.36
C VAL A 653 -2.26 -34.19 -11.65
N PRO A 654 -3.38 -34.34 -10.92
CA PRO A 654 -4.55 -33.47 -11.11
C PRO A 654 -4.27 -32.04 -10.66
N SER A 655 -4.93 -31.07 -11.28
CA SER A 655 -4.89 -29.69 -10.79
C SER A 655 -5.50 -29.59 -9.39
N GLY A 656 -4.93 -28.74 -8.54
CA GLY A 656 -5.54 -28.34 -7.28
C GLY A 656 -6.81 -27.52 -7.49
N ALA A 657 -7.50 -27.18 -6.40
CA ALA A 657 -8.69 -26.35 -6.45
C ALA A 657 -8.39 -24.95 -7.03
N THR A 658 -9.10 -24.60 -8.10
CA THR A 658 -8.99 -23.32 -8.82
C THR A 658 -10.25 -22.48 -8.73
N TYR A 659 -11.28 -23.04 -8.06
CA TYR A 659 -12.40 -22.33 -7.48
C TYR A 659 -13.14 -21.36 -8.43
N GLY A 660 -13.44 -21.85 -9.63
CA GLY A 660 -14.18 -21.08 -10.63
C GLY A 660 -13.33 -20.11 -11.45
N GLN A 661 -12.00 -20.11 -11.31
CA GLN A 661 -11.11 -19.35 -12.19
C GLN A 661 -10.66 -20.18 -13.40
N PRO A 662 -10.45 -19.54 -14.57
CA PRO A 662 -9.90 -20.19 -15.76
C PRO A 662 -8.38 -20.38 -15.62
N MET A 663 -7.97 -21.12 -14.60
CA MET A 663 -6.59 -21.38 -14.25
C MET A 663 -6.44 -22.81 -13.74
N ALA A 664 -5.26 -23.40 -13.91
CA ALA A 664 -4.86 -24.67 -13.29
C ALA A 664 -3.63 -24.48 -12.42
N ARG A 665 -3.57 -25.22 -11.30
CA ARG A 665 -2.50 -25.16 -10.31
C ARG A 665 -1.97 -26.56 -10.03
N PHE A 666 -0.65 -26.74 -10.08
CA PHE A 666 0.00 -28.03 -9.88
C PHE A 666 1.15 -27.94 -8.87
N PRO A 667 1.10 -28.69 -7.75
CA PRO A 667 2.21 -28.73 -6.80
C PRO A 667 3.41 -29.47 -7.40
N LEU A 668 4.55 -28.78 -7.57
CA LEU A 668 5.72 -29.36 -8.22
C LEU A 668 6.43 -30.39 -7.33
N ALA A 669 6.28 -30.29 -6.00
CA ALA A 669 6.70 -31.31 -5.05
C ALA A 669 6.15 -32.72 -5.38
N ALA A 670 4.95 -32.80 -5.96
CA ALA A 670 4.33 -34.07 -6.31
C ALA A 670 5.04 -34.84 -7.43
N ILE A 671 5.87 -34.16 -8.25
CA ILE A 671 6.57 -34.76 -9.39
C ILE A 671 8.08 -34.89 -9.18
N ALA A 672 8.59 -34.48 -8.02
CA ALA A 672 10.02 -34.32 -7.78
C ALA A 672 10.80 -35.63 -7.87
N ASP A 673 10.32 -36.69 -7.21
CA ASP A 673 10.97 -38.00 -7.23
C ASP A 673 11.03 -38.59 -8.65
N THR A 674 9.94 -38.44 -9.41
CA THR A 674 9.85 -38.92 -10.79
C THR A 674 10.80 -38.16 -11.71
N VAL A 675 10.84 -36.83 -11.62
CA VAL A 675 11.74 -36.00 -12.44
C VAL A 675 13.20 -36.26 -12.06
N GLY A 676 13.51 -36.36 -10.76
CA GLY A 676 14.86 -36.65 -10.25
C GLY A 676 15.40 -38.01 -10.70
N ALA A 677 14.57 -39.05 -10.76
CA ALA A 677 14.98 -40.39 -11.21
C ALA A 677 15.33 -40.45 -12.71
N HIS A 678 14.75 -39.57 -13.52
CA HIS A 678 14.89 -39.59 -14.99
C HIS A 678 15.82 -38.50 -15.54
N GLY A 679 16.16 -37.47 -14.75
CA GLY A 679 17.11 -36.41 -15.08
C GLY A 679 16.61 -35.39 -16.11
N LEU A 680 15.95 -35.86 -17.19
CA LEU A 680 15.31 -35.08 -18.23
C LEU A 680 13.82 -35.45 -18.29
N ALA A 681 12.95 -34.46 -18.17
CA ALA A 681 11.51 -34.64 -18.27
C ALA A 681 10.83 -33.48 -19.02
N GLN A 682 9.73 -33.77 -19.71
CA GLN A 682 8.81 -32.79 -20.28
C GLN A 682 7.53 -32.78 -19.45
N LEU A 683 7.03 -31.59 -19.14
CA LEU A 683 5.77 -31.37 -18.45
C LEU A 683 4.76 -30.81 -19.45
N ASP A 684 3.65 -31.50 -19.63
CA ASP A 684 2.52 -31.04 -20.44
C ASP A 684 1.30 -30.82 -19.56
N VAL A 685 0.48 -29.82 -19.87
CA VAL A 685 -0.82 -29.60 -19.25
C VAL A 685 -1.87 -30.19 -20.17
N ARG A 686 -2.62 -31.18 -19.67
CA ARG A 686 -3.72 -31.83 -20.36
C ARG A 686 -5.04 -31.24 -19.89
N PHE A 687 -5.80 -30.62 -20.80
CA PHE A 687 -7.20 -30.22 -20.56
C PHE A 687 -8.01 -30.38 -21.86
N ASP A 688 -9.31 -30.67 -21.75
CA ASP A 688 -10.18 -31.02 -22.89
C ASP A 688 -9.62 -32.12 -23.82
N GLY A 689 -8.82 -33.03 -23.25
CA GLY A 689 -8.19 -34.13 -23.99
C GLY A 689 -7.00 -33.74 -24.88
N GLN A 690 -6.51 -32.50 -24.80
CA GLN A 690 -5.34 -32.01 -25.53
C GLN A 690 -4.18 -31.72 -24.58
N ASP A 691 -2.95 -32.01 -25.02
CA ASP A 691 -1.71 -31.77 -24.27
C ASP A 691 -1.03 -30.50 -24.78
N PHE A 692 -0.73 -29.59 -23.85
CA PHE A 692 -0.04 -28.32 -24.15
C PHE A 692 1.29 -28.28 -23.39
N PRO A 693 2.42 -27.94 -24.05
CA PRO A 693 3.71 -27.94 -23.40
C PRO A 693 3.76 -26.86 -22.31
N ALA A 694 4.16 -27.26 -21.10
CA ALA A 694 4.18 -26.38 -19.93
C ALA A 694 5.59 -26.19 -19.37
N ALA A 695 6.43 -27.22 -19.37
CA ALA A 695 7.82 -27.05 -18.99
C ALA A 695 8.73 -28.15 -19.53
N ARG A 696 10.04 -27.88 -19.50
CA ARG A 696 11.10 -28.87 -19.69
C ARG A 696 12.04 -28.83 -18.48
N CYS A 697 12.18 -29.99 -17.84
CA CYS A 697 13.12 -30.21 -16.75
C CYS A 697 14.49 -30.57 -17.33
N VAL A 698 15.52 -29.80 -16.96
CA VAL A 698 16.91 -29.98 -17.41
C VAL A 698 17.88 -29.98 -16.22
N PRO A 699 19.06 -30.63 -16.36
CA PRO A 699 20.13 -30.52 -15.38
C PRO A 699 20.69 -29.10 -15.29
N ARG A 700 21.07 -28.69 -14.08
CA ARG A 700 21.40 -27.30 -13.70
C ARG A 700 22.65 -26.70 -14.34
N ARG A 701 23.61 -27.46 -14.86
CA ARG A 701 24.97 -26.99 -15.21
C ARG A 701 25.10 -26.61 -16.69
N LEU A 702 25.41 -25.34 -16.99
CA LEU A 702 25.49 -24.78 -18.36
C LEU A 702 26.88 -24.86 -19.03
N ALA A 703 27.94 -25.02 -18.23
CA ALA A 703 29.30 -25.24 -18.70
C ALA A 703 30.09 -26.05 -17.66
N SER A 704 31.14 -26.74 -18.09
CA SER A 704 32.06 -27.41 -17.17
C SER A 704 33.00 -26.41 -16.50
N ALA A 705 33.45 -25.39 -17.25
CA ALA A 705 34.26 -24.27 -16.78
C ALA A 705 34.08 -23.00 -17.65
N VAL A 706 34.54 -21.86 -17.13
CA VAL A 706 34.63 -20.58 -17.86
C VAL A 706 36.03 -20.02 -17.63
N HIS A 707 36.72 -19.61 -18.70
CA HIS A 707 38.06 -19.01 -18.63
C HIS A 707 38.11 -17.72 -19.46
N LEU A 708 39.15 -16.93 -19.24
CA LEU A 708 39.43 -15.72 -20.02
C LEU A 708 40.57 -16.00 -21.01
N GLU A 709 40.39 -15.65 -22.28
CA GLU A 709 41.42 -15.74 -23.32
C GLU A 709 41.35 -14.48 -24.20
N ASP A 710 42.45 -13.73 -24.35
CA ASP A 710 42.52 -12.47 -25.11
C ASP A 710 41.42 -11.45 -24.79
N ASP A 711 41.14 -11.26 -23.49
CA ASP A 711 40.06 -10.44 -22.93
C ASP A 711 38.65 -10.89 -23.35
N ARG A 712 38.45 -12.18 -23.66
CA ARG A 712 37.15 -12.77 -23.99
C ARG A 712 36.83 -13.92 -23.05
N LEU A 713 35.55 -14.11 -22.74
CA LEU A 713 35.08 -15.30 -22.02
C LEU A 713 34.99 -16.47 -22.99
N VAL A 714 35.51 -17.63 -22.57
CA VAL A 714 35.44 -18.90 -23.28
C VAL A 714 34.84 -19.96 -22.37
N LEU A 715 33.77 -20.62 -22.82
CA LEU A 715 33.11 -21.70 -22.07
C LEU A 715 33.64 -23.08 -22.51
N VAL A 716 33.96 -23.93 -21.53
CA VAL A 716 34.35 -25.32 -21.73
C VAL A 716 33.13 -26.23 -21.59
N ASP A 717 32.93 -27.15 -22.54
CA ASP A 717 31.76 -28.04 -22.64
C ASP A 717 30.42 -27.30 -22.47
N GLY A 718 30.36 -26.06 -22.97
CA GLY A 718 29.20 -25.20 -22.81
C GLY A 718 27.99 -25.67 -23.61
N VAL A 719 26.80 -25.44 -23.07
CA VAL A 719 25.54 -25.65 -23.79
C VAL A 719 25.42 -24.61 -24.89
N ARG A 720 25.34 -25.06 -26.15
CA ARG A 720 25.06 -24.19 -27.29
C ARG A 720 23.57 -23.83 -27.31
N ALA A 721 23.25 -22.63 -26.87
CA ALA A 721 21.90 -22.09 -26.86
C ALA A 721 21.91 -20.62 -27.29
N GLU A 722 20.90 -20.21 -28.05
CA GLU A 722 20.66 -18.81 -28.37
C GLU A 722 20.30 -18.03 -27.09
N GLY A 723 20.83 -16.81 -26.94
CA GLY A 723 20.63 -15.98 -25.74
C GLY A 723 21.60 -16.29 -24.58
N LEU A 724 22.54 -17.23 -24.73
CA LEU A 724 23.53 -17.51 -23.70
C LEU A 724 24.36 -16.26 -23.36
N THR A 725 24.26 -15.82 -22.11
CA THR A 725 24.88 -14.59 -21.60
C THR A 725 25.57 -14.89 -20.27
N ALA A 726 26.70 -14.23 -20.04
CA ALA A 726 27.42 -14.24 -18.78
C ALA A 726 27.28 -12.88 -18.09
N ALA A 727 26.80 -12.87 -16.85
CA ALA A 727 26.91 -11.70 -15.99
C ALA A 727 28.19 -11.79 -15.18
N LEU A 728 29.04 -10.77 -15.31
CA LEU A 728 30.32 -10.64 -14.64
C LEU A 728 30.17 -9.72 -13.43
N TYR A 729 30.25 -10.31 -12.23
CA TYR A 729 30.20 -9.60 -10.96
C TYR A 729 31.62 -9.35 -10.45
N GLN A 730 31.87 -8.15 -9.94
CA GLN A 730 33.17 -7.77 -9.40
C GLN A 730 33.31 -8.24 -7.94
N VAL A 731 34.33 -9.03 -7.64
CA VAL A 731 34.56 -9.51 -6.26
C VAL A 731 34.98 -8.37 -5.33
N TYR A 732 35.74 -7.39 -5.83
CA TYR A 732 36.20 -6.25 -5.05
C TYR A 732 35.26 -5.03 -5.10
N ALA A 733 34.19 -5.05 -5.90
CA ALA A 733 33.15 -4.01 -5.90
C ALA A 733 31.75 -4.63 -6.02
N PRO A 734 31.31 -5.44 -5.04
CA PRO A 734 30.08 -6.24 -5.13
C PRO A 734 28.78 -5.45 -5.05
N TRP A 735 28.85 -4.13 -4.82
CA TRP A 735 27.72 -3.20 -4.91
C TRP A 735 27.48 -2.70 -6.34
N GLU A 736 28.43 -2.90 -7.25
CA GLU A 736 28.26 -2.54 -8.66
C GLU A 736 27.37 -3.55 -9.39
N PRO A 737 26.53 -3.10 -10.35
CA PRO A 737 25.79 -4.01 -11.20
C PRO A 737 26.73 -4.85 -12.08
N PRO A 738 26.34 -6.07 -12.47
CA PRO A 738 27.18 -6.92 -13.29
C PRO A 738 27.34 -6.39 -14.72
N TYR A 739 28.51 -6.63 -15.32
CA TYR A 739 28.69 -6.43 -16.76
C TYR A 739 28.15 -7.64 -17.53
N LEU A 740 27.31 -7.41 -18.55
CA LEU A 740 26.69 -8.48 -19.32
C LEU A 740 27.47 -8.73 -20.62
N ALA A 741 28.02 -9.94 -20.75
CA ALA A 741 28.73 -10.40 -21.93
C ALA A 741 27.92 -11.47 -22.66
N ARG A 742 27.49 -11.19 -23.90
CA ARG A 742 26.81 -12.16 -24.76
C ARG A 742 27.81 -13.15 -25.35
N LEU A 743 27.43 -14.41 -25.43
CA LEU A 743 28.26 -15.47 -26.00
C LEU A 743 27.77 -15.83 -27.42
N SER A 744 28.72 -16.01 -28.33
CA SER A 744 28.47 -16.44 -29.70
C SER A 744 28.15 -17.94 -29.78
N ALA A 745 27.78 -18.42 -30.97
CA ALA A 745 27.54 -19.85 -31.23
C ALA A 745 28.78 -20.73 -30.96
N ASP A 746 29.97 -20.14 -31.03
CA ASP A 746 31.26 -20.78 -30.71
C ASP A 746 31.58 -20.74 -29.21
N LEU A 747 30.65 -20.26 -28.38
CA LEU A 747 30.77 -20.17 -26.91
C LEU A 747 31.85 -19.19 -26.42
N VAL A 748 32.12 -18.16 -27.24
CA VAL A 748 33.09 -17.08 -26.97
C VAL A 748 32.38 -15.72 -26.95
N SER A 749 32.78 -14.83 -26.04
CA SER A 749 32.24 -13.46 -25.96
C SER A 749 32.94 -12.46 -26.88
N ASP A 750 32.34 -11.27 -27.00
CA ASP A 750 33.07 -10.07 -27.41
C ASP A 750 34.19 -9.71 -26.42
N ARG A 751 35.14 -8.88 -26.85
CA ARG A 751 36.20 -8.40 -25.97
C ARG A 751 35.60 -7.58 -24.82
N LEU A 752 35.96 -7.95 -23.61
CA LEU A 752 35.55 -7.25 -22.40
C LEU A 752 36.22 -5.86 -22.33
N PRO A 753 35.51 -4.84 -21.83
CA PRO A 753 36.10 -3.53 -21.59
C PRO A 753 37.23 -3.58 -20.56
N THR A 754 38.21 -2.67 -20.68
CA THR A 754 39.36 -2.61 -19.76
C THR A 754 38.94 -2.46 -18.30
N TRP A 755 37.91 -1.65 -18.01
CA TRP A 755 37.43 -1.48 -16.63
C TRP A 755 36.84 -2.75 -16.00
N VAL A 756 36.46 -3.75 -16.82
CA VAL A 756 36.02 -5.07 -16.34
C VAL A 756 37.22 -5.97 -16.10
N THR A 757 38.18 -6.00 -17.03
CA THR A 757 39.37 -6.87 -16.93
C THR A 757 40.38 -6.38 -15.90
N THR A 758 40.36 -5.10 -15.53
CA THR A 758 41.20 -4.54 -14.46
C THR A 758 40.46 -4.39 -13.12
N ALA A 759 39.26 -4.98 -12.98
CA ALA A 759 38.46 -4.88 -11.76
C ALA A 759 38.89 -5.86 -10.65
N GLY A 760 39.92 -6.67 -10.90
CA GLY A 760 40.27 -7.81 -10.06
C GLY A 760 39.41 -9.05 -10.35
N PRO A 761 39.39 -10.04 -9.45
CA PRO A 761 38.65 -11.28 -9.63
C PRO A 761 37.17 -11.05 -9.95
N LEU A 762 36.64 -11.85 -10.88
CA LEU A 762 35.23 -11.79 -11.29
C LEU A 762 34.51 -13.09 -10.99
N VAL A 763 33.18 -13.01 -10.90
CA VAL A 763 32.29 -14.17 -10.91
C VAL A 763 31.43 -14.11 -12.15
N ALA A 764 31.56 -15.10 -13.02
CA ALA A 764 30.72 -15.27 -14.20
C ALA A 764 29.51 -16.14 -13.85
N LEU A 765 28.31 -15.55 -13.77
CA LEU A 765 27.06 -16.28 -13.69
C LEU A 765 26.52 -16.50 -15.10
N LEU A 766 26.39 -17.75 -15.52
CA LEU A 766 25.81 -18.10 -16.82
C LEU A 766 24.30 -18.20 -16.74
N ARG A 767 23.62 -17.59 -17.71
CA ARG A 767 22.19 -17.72 -17.93
C ARG A 767 21.91 -17.74 -19.42
N ILE A 768 20.87 -18.46 -19.83
CA ILE A 768 20.33 -18.31 -21.17
C ILE A 768 19.25 -17.23 -21.06
N GLU A 769 19.51 -16.06 -21.63
CA GLU A 769 18.54 -14.98 -21.70
C GLU A 769 17.45 -15.32 -22.69
N ASP A 770 16.21 -15.08 -22.29
CA ASP A 770 15.11 -15.00 -23.22
C ASP A 770 15.01 -13.52 -23.69
N PRO A 771 15.33 -13.21 -24.96
CA PRO A 771 15.26 -11.84 -25.48
C PRO A 771 13.84 -11.25 -25.45
N TRP A 772 12.80 -12.07 -25.22
CA TRP A 772 11.40 -11.66 -25.18
C TRP A 772 10.85 -11.47 -23.76
N LEU A 773 11.60 -11.91 -22.74
CA LEU A 773 11.26 -11.77 -21.33
C LEU A 773 12.54 -11.54 -20.50
N PRO A 774 13.19 -10.37 -20.64
CA PRO A 774 14.41 -10.07 -19.91
C PRO A 774 14.15 -10.15 -18.41
N SER A 775 14.77 -11.11 -17.74
CA SER A 775 14.74 -11.23 -16.29
C SER A 775 15.91 -10.45 -15.71
N ASP A 776 15.73 -9.76 -14.59
CA ASP A 776 16.87 -9.10 -13.97
C ASP A 776 17.90 -10.14 -13.48
N TRP A 777 19.16 -9.76 -13.57
CA TRP A 777 20.23 -10.52 -12.92
C TRP A 777 20.16 -10.30 -11.40
N PRO A 778 20.45 -11.32 -10.58
CA PRO A 778 20.44 -11.14 -9.13
C PRO A 778 21.46 -10.07 -8.70
N GLU A 779 21.22 -9.39 -7.58
CA GLU A 779 22.19 -8.42 -7.03
C GLU A 779 23.54 -9.05 -6.69
N TRP A 780 23.55 -10.36 -6.39
CA TRP A 780 24.77 -11.13 -6.18
C TRP A 780 24.55 -12.57 -6.64
N PRO A 781 25.52 -13.22 -7.32
CA PRO A 781 25.33 -14.54 -7.86
C PRO A 781 25.36 -15.60 -6.76
N GLY A 782 24.42 -16.53 -6.82
CA GLY A 782 24.49 -17.78 -6.08
C GLY A 782 25.67 -18.65 -6.53
N ARG A 783 25.71 -19.91 -6.06
CA ARG A 783 26.78 -20.86 -6.43
C ARG A 783 26.51 -21.59 -7.74
N ASP A 784 25.26 -21.65 -8.17
CA ASP A 784 24.84 -22.43 -9.32
C ASP A 784 25.11 -21.66 -10.62
N ASN A 785 25.74 -22.32 -11.59
CA ASN A 785 26.24 -21.72 -12.83
C ASN A 785 27.14 -20.48 -12.63
N ALA A 786 27.73 -20.34 -11.45
CA ALA A 786 28.71 -19.30 -11.15
C ALA A 786 30.12 -19.88 -11.25
N PHE A 787 31.00 -19.17 -11.96
CA PHE A 787 32.38 -19.58 -12.21
C PHE A 787 33.33 -18.46 -11.78
N ASP A 788 34.33 -18.81 -10.98
CA ASP A 788 35.33 -17.85 -10.49
C ASP A 788 36.42 -17.61 -11.54
N LEU A 789 36.65 -16.34 -11.86
CA LEU A 789 37.73 -15.86 -12.73
C LEU A 789 38.75 -15.13 -11.84
N ALA A 790 39.58 -15.92 -11.13
CA ALA A 790 40.45 -15.43 -10.06
C ALA A 790 41.75 -14.76 -10.54
N GLU A 791 42.11 -14.90 -11.82
CA GLU A 791 43.43 -14.54 -12.36
C GLU A 791 43.56 -13.05 -12.71
N LEU A 792 42.49 -12.26 -12.58
CA LEU A 792 42.47 -10.85 -12.96
C LEU A 792 43.07 -9.94 -11.88
N GLU A 793 43.91 -9.00 -12.30
CA GLU A 793 44.52 -8.00 -11.43
C GLU A 793 43.62 -6.77 -11.24
N TRP A 794 43.59 -6.25 -10.01
CA TRP A 794 42.84 -5.04 -9.66
C TRP A 794 43.67 -3.79 -9.93
N GLN A 795 43.08 -2.78 -10.58
CA GLN A 795 43.68 -1.46 -10.79
C GLN A 795 42.69 -0.32 -10.47
N PRO A 796 43.19 0.83 -9.97
CA PRO A 796 42.38 2.00 -9.68
C PRO A 796 41.84 2.68 -10.95
N THR A 797 40.61 3.21 -10.92
CA THR A 797 39.94 3.82 -12.10
C THR A 797 39.77 5.34 -11.99
N GLY A 798 39.81 5.91 -10.78
CA GLY A 798 39.80 7.34 -10.49
C GLY A 798 38.42 8.03 -10.53
N GLN A 799 37.32 7.29 -10.68
CA GLN A 799 35.97 7.86 -10.87
C GLN A 799 35.15 7.97 -9.58
N ASP A 800 35.27 7.00 -8.67
CA ASP A 800 34.62 6.99 -7.35
C ASP A 800 35.67 6.79 -6.24
N PRO A 801 36.15 7.86 -5.61
CA PRO A 801 37.17 7.76 -4.56
C PRO A 801 36.74 6.97 -3.32
N ALA A 802 35.44 6.86 -3.04
CA ALA A 802 34.93 6.14 -1.86
C ALA A 802 34.84 4.64 -2.16
N GLY A 803 34.18 4.26 -3.26
CA GLY A 803 34.12 2.89 -3.75
C GLY A 803 35.50 2.32 -4.02
N GLU A 804 36.37 3.05 -4.70
CA GLU A 804 37.73 2.61 -5.02
C GLU A 804 38.58 2.32 -3.76
N ALA A 805 38.43 3.14 -2.72
CA ALA A 805 39.15 2.90 -1.46
C ALA A 805 38.68 1.63 -0.74
N VAL A 806 37.38 1.31 -0.80
CA VAL A 806 36.84 0.05 -0.28
C VAL A 806 37.28 -1.13 -1.15
N SER A 807 37.28 -0.98 -2.48
CA SER A 807 37.79 -2.00 -3.41
C SER A 807 39.27 -2.29 -3.18
N ALA A 808 40.09 -1.26 -2.96
CA ALA A 808 41.51 -1.40 -2.62
C ALA A 808 41.71 -2.18 -1.31
N TYR A 809 40.85 -1.94 -0.31
CA TYR A 809 40.87 -2.71 0.94
C TYR A 809 40.52 -4.18 0.72
N LEU A 810 39.49 -4.49 -0.08
CA LEU A 810 39.10 -5.86 -0.41
C LEU A 810 40.18 -6.58 -1.23
N ALA A 811 40.86 -5.86 -2.12
CA ALA A 811 42.00 -6.34 -2.90
C ALA A 811 43.29 -6.52 -2.10
N GLY A 812 43.35 -6.04 -0.85
CA GLY A 812 44.58 -6.04 -0.04
C GLY A 812 45.63 -5.01 -0.49
N ALA A 813 45.26 -4.08 -1.38
CA ALA A 813 46.11 -3.03 -1.91
C ALA A 813 46.08 -1.73 -1.07
N GLY A 814 45.13 -1.61 -0.14
CA GLY A 814 44.97 -0.45 0.74
C GLY A 814 44.45 -0.80 2.13
N ALA A 815 44.54 0.15 3.06
CA ALA A 815 43.90 0.04 4.36
C ALA A 815 42.39 0.36 4.25
N LEU A 816 41.59 -0.12 5.20
CA LEU A 816 40.18 0.25 5.29
C LEU A 816 40.06 1.77 5.51
N PRO A 817 39.35 2.50 4.64
CA PRO A 817 39.29 3.95 4.72
C PRO A 817 38.34 4.42 5.83
N ASP A 818 38.75 5.40 6.66
CA ASP A 818 37.88 5.97 7.71
C ASP A 818 37.14 7.20 7.18
N ARG A 819 35.91 6.99 6.68
CA ARG A 819 35.12 8.01 6.00
C ARG A 819 33.63 7.83 6.29
N PRO A 820 32.82 8.90 6.32
CA PRO A 820 31.37 8.77 6.46
C PRO A 820 30.67 8.28 5.18
N ASP A 821 31.21 8.60 4.00
CA ASP A 821 30.60 8.33 2.68
C ASP A 821 30.63 6.86 2.26
N ILE A 822 31.40 6.00 2.94
CA ILE A 822 31.45 4.54 2.67
C ILE A 822 30.39 3.74 3.43
N ALA A 823 29.61 4.37 4.32
CA ALA A 823 28.63 3.66 5.15
C ALA A 823 27.63 2.80 4.34
N PRO A 824 27.07 3.26 3.20
CA PRO A 824 26.22 2.42 2.34
C PRO A 824 26.95 1.16 1.85
N LEU A 825 28.21 1.30 1.41
CA LEU A 825 29.02 0.20 0.88
C LEU A 825 29.29 -0.87 1.95
N LEU A 826 29.55 -0.45 3.20
CA LEU A 826 29.77 -1.38 4.31
C LEU A 826 28.51 -2.16 4.68
N LEU A 827 27.33 -1.54 4.59
CA LEU A 827 26.04 -2.19 4.81
C LEU A 827 25.77 -3.24 3.73
N ASP A 828 26.06 -2.93 2.46
CA ASP A 828 25.93 -3.84 1.31
C ASP A 828 26.96 -4.99 1.32
N LEU A 829 28.15 -4.76 1.85
CA LEU A 829 29.21 -5.77 1.95
C LEU A 829 28.94 -6.82 3.03
N TYR A 830 28.38 -6.40 4.16
CA TYR A 830 28.20 -7.26 5.33
C TYR A 830 27.47 -8.59 5.05
N PRO A 831 26.31 -8.62 4.35
CA PRO A 831 25.62 -9.88 4.05
C PRO A 831 26.41 -10.80 3.11
N ARG A 832 27.32 -10.26 2.29
CA ARG A 832 28.10 -10.99 1.28
C ARG A 832 29.42 -11.57 1.83
N ALA A 833 29.75 -11.32 3.10
CA ALA A 833 31.06 -11.62 3.67
C ALA A 833 31.50 -13.10 3.54
N ASP A 834 30.61 -14.06 3.79
CA ASP A 834 30.98 -15.49 3.73
C ASP A 834 31.22 -15.96 2.28
N ASP A 835 30.46 -15.42 1.31
CA ASP A 835 30.64 -15.74 -0.11
C ASP A 835 31.90 -15.11 -0.68
N LEU A 836 32.19 -13.85 -0.33
CA LEU A 836 33.42 -13.17 -0.73
C LEU A 836 34.65 -13.87 -0.13
N HIS A 837 34.57 -14.32 1.12
CA HIS A 837 35.64 -15.11 1.74
C HIS A 837 35.87 -16.44 1.01
N ALA A 838 34.80 -17.14 0.64
CA ALA A 838 34.89 -18.38 -0.13
C ALA A 838 35.54 -18.17 -1.52
N ARG A 839 35.50 -16.94 -2.06
CA ARG A 839 36.11 -16.53 -3.32
C ARG A 839 37.51 -15.89 -3.16
N GLY A 840 38.14 -16.06 -2.00
CA GLY A 840 39.52 -15.66 -1.78
C GLY A 840 39.74 -14.27 -1.18
N VAL A 841 38.68 -13.52 -0.85
CA VAL A 841 38.81 -12.25 -0.13
C VAL A 841 39.30 -12.51 1.30
N THR A 842 40.51 -12.07 1.62
CA THR A 842 41.11 -12.20 2.95
C THR A 842 40.82 -11.01 3.88
N ALA A 843 40.29 -9.91 3.32
CA ALA A 843 39.91 -8.74 4.09
C ALA A 843 38.82 -9.07 5.14
N ASN A 844 38.89 -8.43 6.31
CA ASN A 844 37.93 -8.65 7.39
C ASN A 844 36.65 -7.83 7.16
N ILE A 845 35.81 -8.28 6.22
CA ILE A 845 34.59 -7.58 5.81
C ILE A 845 33.66 -7.32 6.99
N ARG A 846 33.42 -8.32 7.84
CA ARG A 846 32.54 -8.15 9.01
C ARG A 846 33.13 -7.18 10.04
N GLY A 847 34.44 -7.20 10.22
CA GLY A 847 35.14 -6.25 11.08
C GLY A 847 35.11 -4.82 10.55
N ALA A 848 35.03 -4.63 9.22
CA ALA A 848 34.93 -3.30 8.61
C ALA A 848 33.67 -2.54 9.05
N ALA A 849 32.60 -3.24 9.43
CA ALA A 849 31.40 -2.63 10.00
C ALA A 849 31.68 -1.80 11.26
N ALA A 850 32.80 -2.02 11.97
CA ALA A 850 33.20 -1.19 13.10
C ALA A 850 33.33 0.31 12.75
N LEU A 851 33.61 0.65 11.48
CA LEU A 851 33.67 2.04 11.00
C LEU A 851 32.30 2.74 10.89
N LEU A 852 31.20 2.00 11.01
CA LEU A 852 29.88 2.63 11.09
C LEU A 852 29.71 3.41 12.40
N ARG A 853 30.37 2.97 13.49
CA ARG A 853 30.20 3.57 14.83
C ARG A 853 30.80 4.98 14.96
N PRO A 854 32.01 5.28 14.44
CA PRO A 854 32.55 6.65 14.43
C PRO A 854 31.69 7.65 13.65
N HIS A 855 30.90 7.20 12.66
CA HIS A 855 30.07 8.05 11.79
C HIS A 855 28.57 7.72 11.91
N PRO A 856 27.96 7.84 13.10
CA PRO A 856 26.60 7.34 13.35
C PRO A 856 25.54 8.07 12.51
N ALA A 857 25.69 9.39 12.31
CA ALA A 857 24.79 10.17 11.46
C ALA A 857 24.78 9.68 10.01
N ALA A 858 25.96 9.42 9.43
CA ALA A 858 26.07 8.91 8.06
C ALA A 858 25.54 7.47 7.94
N ALA A 859 25.82 6.61 8.93
CA ALA A 859 25.34 5.23 8.96
C ALA A 859 23.81 5.14 9.06
N LEU A 860 23.18 5.97 9.91
CA LEU A 860 21.72 6.02 10.04
C LEU A 860 21.07 6.69 8.81
N ALA A 861 21.65 7.78 8.29
CA ALA A 861 21.15 8.42 7.08
C ALA A 861 21.21 7.49 5.85
N ALA A 862 22.26 6.67 5.71
CA ALA A 862 22.40 5.68 4.64
C ALA A 862 21.23 4.69 4.59
N LEU A 863 20.63 4.37 5.74
CA LEU A 863 19.51 3.43 5.83
C LEU A 863 18.17 3.98 5.33
N THR A 864 18.04 5.31 5.17
CA THR A 864 16.81 5.94 4.64
C THR A 864 16.56 5.58 3.18
N LYS A 865 17.60 5.31 2.40
CA LYS A 865 17.55 5.00 0.96
C LYS A 865 18.09 3.60 0.62
N HIS A 866 18.34 2.79 1.64
CA HIS A 866 18.96 1.48 1.48
C HIS A 866 17.96 0.49 0.87
N ARG A 867 18.42 -0.31 -0.10
CA ARG A 867 17.57 -1.26 -0.85
C ARG A 867 17.36 -2.59 -0.14
N ALA A 868 18.25 -2.95 0.79
CA ALA A 868 18.12 -4.19 1.55
C ALA A 868 16.95 -4.15 2.55
N SER A 869 16.41 -5.32 2.84
CA SER A 869 15.37 -5.52 3.86
C SER A 869 15.83 -5.08 5.25
N ALA A 870 14.87 -4.73 6.12
CA ALA A 870 15.15 -4.35 7.51
C ALA A 870 15.95 -5.44 8.26
N ASP A 871 15.74 -6.72 7.92
CA ASP A 871 16.43 -7.85 8.53
C ASP A 871 17.93 -7.90 8.16
N GLN A 872 18.30 -7.53 6.93
CA GLN A 872 19.70 -7.55 6.48
C GLN A 872 20.57 -6.52 7.20
N VAL A 873 19.98 -5.43 7.71
CA VAL A 873 20.72 -4.33 8.35
C VAL A 873 20.86 -4.50 9.86
N VAL A 874 20.13 -5.43 10.50
CA VAL A 874 20.25 -5.67 11.96
C VAL A 874 21.66 -6.11 12.34
N ALA A 875 22.23 -7.07 11.62
CA ALA A 875 23.54 -7.62 11.94
C ALA A 875 24.71 -6.62 11.82
N PRO A 876 24.81 -5.77 10.79
CA PRO A 876 25.85 -4.72 10.76
C PRO A 876 25.66 -3.66 11.85
N LEU A 877 24.42 -3.27 12.19
CA LEU A 877 24.15 -2.34 13.31
C LEU A 877 24.59 -2.93 14.66
N VAL A 878 24.36 -4.23 14.87
CA VAL A 878 24.82 -4.95 16.06
C VAL A 878 26.34 -5.06 16.06
N HIS A 879 26.96 -5.55 14.98
CA HIS A 879 28.40 -5.80 14.92
C HIS A 879 29.22 -4.52 15.09
N SER A 880 28.81 -3.42 14.46
CA SER A 880 29.45 -2.10 14.60
C SER A 880 29.37 -1.55 16.03
N GLY A 881 28.41 -2.03 16.82
CA GLY A 881 28.08 -1.50 18.13
C GLY A 881 27.19 -0.26 18.10
N LEU A 882 26.63 0.13 16.95
CA LEU A 882 25.66 1.23 16.85
C LEU A 882 24.45 1.04 17.78
N ILE A 883 24.11 -0.21 18.10
CA ILE A 883 23.06 -0.54 19.08
C ILE A 883 23.32 -0.01 20.50
N SER A 884 24.55 0.40 20.81
CA SER A 884 24.92 1.00 22.09
C SER A 884 25.19 2.52 21.99
N LEU A 885 24.71 3.17 20.92
CA LEU A 885 24.78 4.63 20.80
C LEU A 885 24.01 5.30 21.95
N PRO A 886 24.59 6.36 22.56
CA PRO A 886 23.85 7.16 23.54
C PRO A 886 22.62 7.81 22.88
N PRO A 887 21.56 8.12 23.65
CA PRO A 887 20.43 8.88 23.13
C PRO A 887 20.88 10.29 22.73
N ASP A 888 20.96 10.57 21.43
CA ASP A 888 21.31 11.88 20.86
C ASP A 888 20.59 12.12 19.53
N SER A 889 20.63 13.35 19.02
CA SER A 889 20.08 13.74 17.71
C SER A 889 21.11 13.48 16.60
N TYR A 890 20.95 12.37 15.88
CA TYR A 890 21.88 11.95 14.84
C TYR A 890 21.46 12.34 13.42
N VAL A 891 20.15 12.40 13.16
CA VAL A 891 19.55 12.67 11.85
C VAL A 891 18.38 13.64 12.00
N SER A 892 17.86 14.16 10.89
CA SER A 892 16.70 15.06 10.93
C SER A 892 15.43 14.33 11.38
N ALA A 893 14.44 15.04 11.94
CA ALA A 893 13.15 14.45 12.30
C ALA A 893 12.42 13.81 11.09
N ALA A 894 12.68 14.31 9.88
CA ALA A 894 12.16 13.72 8.64
C ALA A 894 12.83 12.36 8.33
N ASP A 895 14.14 12.24 8.57
CA ASP A 895 14.86 10.98 8.43
C ASP A 895 14.47 9.96 9.50
N GLU A 896 14.21 10.39 10.75
CA GLU A 896 13.67 9.52 11.80
C GLU A 896 12.35 8.89 11.35
N ALA A 897 11.43 9.70 10.80
CA ALA A 897 10.15 9.22 10.31
C ALA A 897 10.32 8.22 9.15
N ARG A 898 11.23 8.49 8.20
CA ARG A 898 11.56 7.55 7.10
C ARG A 898 12.15 6.24 7.63
N LEU A 899 13.02 6.31 8.65
CA LEU A 899 13.62 5.13 9.24
C LEU A 899 12.60 4.23 9.93
N TRP A 900 11.53 4.77 10.53
CA TRP A 900 10.48 3.94 11.15
C TRP A 900 9.84 2.98 10.13
N THR A 901 9.71 3.41 8.87
CA THR A 901 9.23 2.57 7.76
C THR A 901 10.33 1.67 7.20
N ALA A 902 11.57 2.18 7.06
CA ALA A 902 12.66 1.48 6.39
C ALA A 902 13.42 0.47 7.27
N SER A 903 13.69 0.82 8.53
CA SER A 903 14.44 0.04 9.50
C SER A 903 14.06 0.45 10.94
N PRO A 904 13.08 -0.22 11.56
CA PRO A 904 12.56 0.13 12.89
C PRO A 904 13.64 0.16 14.00
N LEU A 905 14.65 -0.70 13.89
CA LEU A 905 15.80 -0.69 14.79
C LEU A 905 16.61 0.60 14.66
N ALA A 906 16.95 1.01 13.43
CA ALA A 906 17.68 2.25 13.18
C ALA A 906 16.86 3.47 13.61
N ALA A 907 15.55 3.43 13.39
CA ALA A 907 14.62 4.48 13.81
C ALA A 907 14.59 4.65 15.34
N MET A 908 14.53 3.54 16.09
CA MET A 908 14.62 3.58 17.55
C MET A 908 15.95 4.18 18.01
N LEU A 909 17.07 3.82 17.38
CA LEU A 909 18.38 4.39 17.72
C LEU A 909 18.45 5.89 17.44
N ALA A 910 17.90 6.34 16.31
CA ALA A 910 17.86 7.76 15.93
C ALA A 910 16.95 8.59 16.86
N SER A 911 15.79 8.05 17.22
CA SER A 911 14.76 8.74 18.01
C SER A 911 14.87 8.52 19.53
N ALA A 912 15.86 7.75 20.00
CA ALA A 912 16.02 7.40 21.42
C ALA A 912 16.03 8.61 22.36
N HIS A 913 16.58 9.75 21.90
CA HIS A 913 16.65 10.99 22.68
C HIS A 913 15.28 11.64 22.94
N ARG A 914 14.26 11.33 22.13
CA ARG A 914 12.88 11.86 22.26
C ARG A 914 11.96 10.93 23.06
N LEU A 915 12.35 9.68 23.28
CA LEU A 915 11.52 8.68 23.95
C LEU A 915 11.17 9.01 25.42
N PRO A 916 12.04 9.64 26.23
CA PRO A 916 11.67 10.04 27.60
C PRO A 916 10.48 11.01 27.65
N ASP A 917 10.36 11.89 26.65
CA ASP A 917 9.30 12.90 26.55
C ASP A 917 8.15 12.48 25.62
N ILE A 918 8.04 11.17 25.32
CA ILE A 918 7.11 10.63 24.31
C ILE A 918 5.64 11.03 24.53
N ALA A 919 5.24 11.28 25.79
CA ALA A 919 3.90 11.76 26.12
C ALA A 919 3.56 13.12 25.48
N SER A 920 4.57 13.96 25.23
CA SER A 920 4.45 15.24 24.54
C SER A 920 4.67 15.15 23.01
N GLN A 921 5.19 14.03 22.52
CA GLN A 921 5.58 13.79 21.12
C GLN A 921 4.53 12.91 20.44
N ALA A 922 3.34 13.47 20.18
CA ALA A 922 2.21 12.72 19.63
C ALA A 922 2.56 12.06 18.29
N ASP A 923 3.28 12.77 17.41
CA ASP A 923 3.73 12.30 16.09
C ASP A 923 4.64 11.05 16.18
N LEU A 924 5.61 11.07 17.10
CA LEU A 924 6.55 9.96 17.29
C LEU A 924 5.85 8.78 17.97
N ARG A 925 4.98 9.04 18.96
CA ARG A 925 4.19 8.00 19.64
C ARG A 925 3.31 7.24 18.65
N GLU A 926 2.66 7.98 17.77
CA GLU A 926 1.83 7.47 16.67
C GLU A 926 2.64 6.62 15.69
N GLN A 927 3.83 7.08 15.27
CA GLN A 927 4.76 6.30 14.42
C GLN A 927 5.21 4.99 15.09
N ILE A 928 5.58 5.06 16.38
CA ILE A 928 5.99 3.88 17.15
C ILE A 928 4.84 2.89 17.28
N ALA A 929 3.62 3.35 17.59
CA ALA A 929 2.45 2.49 17.68
C ALA A 929 2.11 1.83 16.34
N ALA A 930 2.24 2.58 15.23
CA ALA A 930 2.04 2.03 13.89
C ALA A 930 3.03 0.90 13.59
N VAL A 931 4.32 1.03 13.90
CA VAL A 931 5.31 0.00 13.55
C VAL A 931 5.38 -1.13 14.59
N CYS A 932 5.38 -0.78 15.86
CA CYS A 932 5.63 -1.70 16.97
C CYS A 932 4.36 -2.26 17.63
N GLY A 933 3.18 -1.70 17.34
CA GLY A 933 1.92 -2.05 18.00
C GLY A 933 1.69 -1.27 19.31
N GLU A 934 0.48 -1.32 19.85
CA GLU A 934 0.07 -0.60 21.08
C GLU A 934 0.85 -1.05 22.33
N VAL A 935 1.44 -2.25 22.29
CA VAL A 935 2.34 -2.75 23.33
C VAL A 935 3.49 -1.77 23.56
N ALA A 936 4.03 -1.14 22.51
CA ALA A 936 5.10 -0.16 22.65
C ALA A 936 4.68 1.04 23.50
N THR A 937 3.49 1.60 23.24
CA THR A 937 2.93 2.73 24.00
C THR A 937 2.75 2.35 25.48
N HIS A 938 2.26 1.14 25.75
CA HIS A 938 2.09 0.65 27.13
C HIS A 938 3.43 0.50 27.87
N LEU A 939 4.45 -0.05 27.21
CA LEU A 939 5.80 -0.20 27.77
C LEU A 939 6.47 1.15 28.05
N LEU A 940 6.38 2.10 27.11
CA LEU A 940 6.93 3.45 27.26
C LEU A 940 6.24 4.24 28.37
N ALA A 941 4.95 4.01 28.61
CA ALA A 941 4.22 4.55 29.75
C ALA A 941 4.57 3.87 31.10
N GLY A 942 5.47 2.88 31.08
CA GLY A 942 5.91 2.15 32.27
C GLY A 942 4.97 1.02 32.70
N GLY A 943 4.10 0.53 31.83
CA GLY A 943 3.29 -0.67 32.07
C GLY A 943 4.08 -1.99 31.96
N PRO A 944 3.56 -3.12 32.49
CA PRO A 944 4.15 -4.45 32.31
C PRO A 944 3.99 -4.96 30.86
N ASP A 945 4.88 -5.84 30.39
CA ASP A 945 4.75 -6.44 29.07
C ASP A 945 3.62 -7.49 29.02
N PRO A 946 2.52 -7.27 28.26
CA PRO A 946 1.40 -8.20 28.20
C PRO A 946 1.76 -9.52 27.52
N HIS A 947 2.87 -9.58 26.78
CA HIS A 947 3.30 -10.72 25.99
C HIS A 947 4.70 -11.22 26.40
N GLU A 948 5.09 -11.01 27.66
CA GLU A 948 6.43 -11.33 28.17
C GLU A 948 6.86 -12.81 27.98
N THR A 949 5.89 -13.73 27.95
CA THR A 949 6.15 -15.17 27.77
C THR A 949 6.16 -15.63 26.31
N VAL A 950 5.69 -14.80 25.37
CA VAL A 950 5.47 -15.19 23.96
C VAL A 950 6.79 -15.33 23.22
N GLY A 951 7.06 -16.52 22.66
CA GLY A 951 8.32 -16.82 21.96
C GLY A 951 9.40 -17.45 22.86
N ARG A 952 9.06 -17.81 24.10
CA ARG A 952 9.95 -18.59 24.97
C ARG A 952 10.15 -20.02 24.46
N PHE A 953 11.31 -20.61 24.75
CA PHE A 953 11.57 -22.03 24.48
C PHE A 953 11.47 -22.84 25.77
N ASP A 954 10.30 -23.46 25.99
CA ASP A 954 10.03 -24.33 27.13
C ASP A 954 9.96 -25.82 26.75
N GLN A 955 9.47 -26.67 27.66
CA GLN A 955 9.34 -28.11 27.41
C GLN A 955 8.45 -28.44 26.19
N SER A 956 7.52 -27.56 25.84
CA SER A 956 6.68 -27.70 24.65
C SER A 956 7.51 -27.55 23.37
N ALA A 957 8.47 -26.62 23.36
CA ALA A 957 9.40 -26.45 22.24
C ALA A 957 10.32 -27.67 22.07
N GLU A 958 10.74 -28.29 23.18
CA GLU A 958 11.54 -29.53 23.17
C GLU A 958 10.72 -30.71 22.59
N ARG A 959 9.44 -30.85 22.95
CA ARG A 959 8.55 -31.86 22.36
C ARG A 959 8.27 -31.58 20.88
N PHE A 960 8.00 -30.32 20.53
CA PHE A 960 7.76 -29.90 19.15
C PHE A 960 8.98 -30.15 18.26
N ALA A 961 10.20 -30.05 18.79
CA ALA A 961 11.43 -30.38 18.06
C ALA A 961 11.55 -31.84 17.63
N LEU A 962 10.80 -32.76 18.26
CA LEU A 962 10.79 -34.18 17.93
C LEU A 962 9.79 -34.54 16.81
N LEU A 963 8.88 -33.62 16.45
CA LEU A 963 7.90 -33.85 15.39
C LEU A 963 8.56 -33.86 13.99
N PRO A 964 8.04 -34.68 13.04
CA PRO A 964 8.45 -34.62 11.64
C PRO A 964 8.28 -33.22 11.03
N ALA A 965 9.10 -32.86 10.03
CA ALA A 965 9.07 -31.54 9.40
C ALA A 965 7.68 -31.19 8.82
N GLU A 966 7.04 -32.13 8.11
CA GLU A 966 5.73 -31.93 7.50
C GLU A 966 4.60 -31.65 8.50
N GLU A 967 4.67 -32.22 9.69
CA GLU A 967 3.67 -32.01 10.74
C GLU A 967 3.86 -30.65 11.42
N ARG A 968 5.11 -30.25 11.65
CA ARG A 968 5.45 -28.90 12.10
C ARG A 968 4.98 -27.85 11.11
N ASP A 969 5.23 -28.06 9.81
CA ASP A 969 4.80 -27.13 8.75
C ASP A 969 3.27 -27.01 8.68
N ARG A 970 2.53 -28.10 8.90
CA ARG A 970 1.05 -28.07 8.99
C ARG A 970 0.57 -27.23 10.17
N ILE A 971 1.13 -27.44 11.36
CA ILE A 971 0.78 -26.68 12.57
C ILE A 971 1.09 -25.19 12.38
N TRP A 972 2.23 -24.86 11.77
CA TRP A 972 2.61 -23.48 11.51
C TRP A 972 1.74 -22.76 10.48
N ARG A 973 1.20 -23.46 9.48
CA ARG A 973 0.30 -22.87 8.47
C ARG A 973 -1.04 -22.41 9.04
N ALA A 974 -1.44 -22.92 10.20
CA ALA A 974 -2.68 -22.53 10.88
C ALA A 974 -2.55 -21.30 11.78
N MET A 975 -1.34 -20.77 12.03
CA MET A 975 -1.08 -19.81 13.12
C MET A 975 -0.88 -18.35 12.71
N ARG A 976 -1.10 -17.95 11.44
CA ARG A 976 -0.92 -16.55 11.03
C ARG A 976 -1.98 -16.12 10.04
N VAL A 977 -2.99 -15.40 10.52
CA VAL A 977 -4.10 -14.90 9.67
C VAL A 977 -4.03 -13.38 9.50
N VAL A 978 -3.63 -12.60 10.51
CA VAL A 978 -3.55 -11.12 10.43
C VAL A 978 -2.16 -10.61 10.82
N PRO A 979 -1.53 -9.69 10.07
CA PRO A 979 -0.20 -9.18 10.38
C PRO A 979 -0.24 -8.14 11.52
N GLY A 980 0.58 -8.28 12.57
CA GLY A 980 0.61 -7.38 13.74
C GLY A 980 1.77 -6.38 13.79
N GLY A 981 1.85 -5.57 14.85
CA GLY A 981 3.03 -4.77 15.18
C GLY A 981 4.22 -5.63 15.63
N LEU A 982 5.44 -5.12 15.50
CA LEU A 982 6.66 -5.88 15.82
C LEU A 982 6.69 -6.43 17.26
N LEU A 983 6.04 -5.74 18.21
CA LEU A 983 5.98 -6.16 19.61
C LEU A 983 4.69 -6.92 19.96
N ASP A 984 3.82 -7.19 19.01
CA ASP A 984 2.62 -7.99 19.22
C ASP A 984 2.96 -9.48 19.29
N ALA A 985 2.07 -10.28 19.89
CA ALA A 985 2.31 -11.69 20.16
C ALA A 985 2.70 -12.51 18.91
N ASP A 986 2.00 -12.30 17.80
CA ASP A 986 2.19 -13.09 16.58
C ASP A 986 3.53 -12.83 15.88
N GLU A 987 4.02 -11.60 15.95
CA GLU A 987 5.33 -11.23 15.41
C GLU A 987 6.47 -11.78 16.26
N ARG A 988 6.33 -11.70 17.60
CA ARG A 988 7.27 -12.35 18.51
C ARG A 988 7.29 -13.87 18.31
N MET A 989 6.13 -14.49 18.08
CA MET A 989 6.03 -15.93 17.85
C MET A 989 6.73 -16.34 16.55
N ALA A 990 6.58 -15.59 15.46
CA ALA A 990 7.28 -15.91 14.23
C ALA A 990 8.78 -15.66 14.28
N ALA A 991 9.22 -14.60 14.96
CA ALA A 991 10.63 -14.39 15.21
C ALA A 991 11.23 -15.56 16.02
N ALA A 992 10.51 -16.05 17.03
CA ALA A 992 10.90 -17.22 17.81
C ALA A 992 10.87 -18.52 16.98
N ARG A 993 9.88 -18.70 16.10
CA ARG A 993 9.83 -19.81 15.13
C ARG A 993 11.05 -19.82 14.23
N HIS A 994 11.40 -18.67 13.66
CA HIS A 994 12.57 -18.57 12.79
C HIS A 994 13.85 -18.94 13.55
N LEU A 995 14.05 -18.40 14.75
CA LEU A 995 15.15 -18.79 15.64
C LEU A 995 15.15 -20.31 15.88
N PHE A 996 13.97 -20.90 16.13
CA PHE A 996 13.82 -22.33 16.34
C PHE A 996 14.31 -23.11 15.12
N GLU A 997 13.92 -22.74 13.90
CA GLU A 997 14.33 -23.42 12.68
C GLU A 997 15.85 -23.35 12.43
N VAL A 998 16.49 -22.20 12.73
CA VAL A 998 17.93 -22.00 12.46
C VAL A 998 18.85 -22.47 13.58
N ARG A 999 18.31 -22.83 14.77
CA ARG A 999 19.09 -23.12 15.99
C ARG A 999 20.19 -24.17 15.83
N VAL A 1000 20.01 -25.15 14.95
CA VAL A 1000 20.96 -26.24 14.72
C VAL A 1000 21.92 -25.99 13.56
N ARG A 1001 21.80 -24.85 12.85
CA ARG A 1001 22.67 -24.54 11.71
C ARG A 1001 24.12 -24.32 12.16
N PRO A 1002 25.13 -24.70 11.36
CA PRO A 1002 26.55 -24.64 11.74
C PRO A 1002 27.04 -23.28 12.26
N GLY A 1003 26.44 -22.16 11.81
CA GLY A 1003 26.77 -20.81 12.28
C GLY A 1003 26.26 -20.46 13.68
N LEU A 1004 25.15 -21.07 14.13
CA LEU A 1004 24.51 -20.78 15.42
C LEU A 1004 24.72 -21.91 16.45
N GLY A 1005 25.11 -23.11 16.02
CA GLY A 1005 25.24 -24.29 16.89
C GLY A 1005 26.22 -24.12 18.06
N ARG A 1006 27.35 -23.43 17.86
CA ARG A 1006 28.31 -23.14 18.95
C ARG A 1006 27.70 -22.21 20.02
N LEU A 1007 26.99 -21.17 19.58
CA LEU A 1007 26.32 -20.25 20.49
C LEU A 1007 25.17 -20.96 21.22
N SER A 1008 24.40 -21.78 20.50
CA SER A 1008 23.32 -22.60 21.07
C SER A 1008 23.79 -23.54 22.17
N SER A 1009 24.97 -24.14 22.01
CA SER A 1009 25.56 -25.03 23.01
C SER A 1009 26.02 -24.29 24.28
N ASN A 1010 26.45 -23.04 24.12
CA ASN A 1010 26.99 -22.22 25.22
C ASN A 1010 25.99 -21.21 25.79
N ALA A 1011 24.75 -21.16 25.27
CA ALA A 1011 23.82 -20.07 25.52
C ALA A 1011 23.51 -19.88 27.01
N GLU A 1012 23.29 -20.98 27.73
CA GLU A 1012 23.02 -20.97 29.17
C GLU A 1012 24.18 -20.42 30.00
N GLY A 1013 25.42 -20.78 29.66
CA GLY A 1013 26.61 -20.31 30.36
C GLY A 1013 26.85 -18.82 30.15
N LEU A 1014 26.67 -18.36 28.90
CA LEU A 1014 26.76 -16.94 28.56
C LEU A 1014 25.67 -16.12 29.27
N LEU A 1015 24.43 -16.60 29.29
CA LEU A 1015 23.33 -15.93 29.97
C LEU A 1015 23.59 -15.79 31.47
N ARG A 1016 24.05 -16.87 32.14
CA ARG A 1016 24.40 -16.85 33.57
C ARG A 1016 25.47 -15.81 33.90
N ALA A 1017 26.45 -15.60 33.01
CA ALA A 1017 27.49 -14.58 33.20
C ALA A 1017 26.95 -13.14 33.14
N LEU A 1018 25.83 -12.91 32.45
CA LEU A 1018 25.22 -11.58 32.28
C LEU A 1018 24.19 -11.24 33.36
N GLN A 1019 23.60 -12.23 34.03
CA GLN A 1019 22.50 -12.04 35.00
C GLN A 1019 22.86 -11.06 36.12
N LYS A 1020 24.03 -11.20 36.75
CA LYS A 1020 24.43 -10.33 37.87
C LYS A 1020 24.63 -8.87 37.44
N PRO A 1021 25.46 -8.55 36.43
CA PRO A 1021 25.60 -7.18 35.93
C PRO A 1021 24.27 -6.53 35.50
N LEU A 1022 23.39 -7.30 34.86
CA LEU A 1022 22.08 -6.82 34.43
C LEU A 1022 21.12 -6.56 35.59
N ALA A 1023 21.13 -7.41 36.62
CA ALA A 1023 20.33 -7.18 37.83
C ALA A 1023 20.78 -5.93 38.59
N GLU A 1024 22.09 -5.71 38.70
CA GLU A 1024 22.67 -4.56 39.41
C GLU A 1024 22.42 -3.23 38.69
N CYS A 1025 22.41 -3.21 37.35
CA CYS A 1025 22.25 -1.97 36.57
C CYS A 1025 20.80 -1.72 36.08
N GLY A 1026 20.04 -2.76 35.79
CA GLY A 1026 18.71 -2.67 35.16
C GLY A 1026 17.52 -2.86 36.11
N GLY A 1027 17.77 -3.27 37.35
CA GLY A 1027 16.72 -3.41 38.37
C GLY A 1027 15.71 -4.55 38.12
N PRO A 1028 14.59 -4.58 38.89
CA PRO A 1028 13.65 -5.69 38.89
C PRO A 1028 12.95 -5.95 37.55
N ARG A 1029 12.71 -4.91 36.74
CA ARG A 1029 12.03 -5.06 35.43
C ARG A 1029 12.89 -5.84 34.43
N VAL A 1030 14.18 -5.54 34.36
CA VAL A 1030 15.13 -6.27 33.51
C VAL A 1030 15.21 -7.73 33.95
N VAL A 1031 15.26 -7.98 35.25
CA VAL A 1031 15.28 -9.35 35.80
C VAL A 1031 13.98 -10.10 35.46
N ALA A 1032 12.81 -9.48 35.65
CA ALA A 1032 11.52 -10.08 35.34
C ALA A 1032 11.39 -10.46 33.87
N ALA A 1033 11.75 -9.54 32.95
CA ALA A 1033 11.69 -9.78 31.51
C ALA A 1033 12.58 -10.97 31.08
N LEU A 1034 13.78 -11.11 31.66
CA LEU A 1034 14.66 -12.25 31.39
C LEU A 1034 14.08 -13.57 31.94
N GLN A 1035 13.43 -13.55 33.10
CA GLN A 1035 12.83 -14.74 33.69
C GLN A 1035 11.55 -15.19 32.96
N ALA A 1036 10.77 -14.25 32.41
CA ALA A 1036 9.56 -14.56 31.63
C ALA A 1036 9.84 -15.43 30.39
N ARG A 1037 11.06 -15.32 29.83
CA ARG A 1037 11.56 -16.18 28.74
C ARG A 1037 11.87 -17.62 29.17
N ASN A 1038 11.72 -17.95 30.46
CA ASN A 1038 11.97 -19.26 31.07
C ASN A 1038 13.30 -19.89 30.60
N PRO A 1039 14.45 -19.23 30.82
CA PRO A 1039 15.74 -19.70 30.34
C PRO A 1039 16.12 -21.02 31.02
N THR A 1040 16.03 -22.11 30.26
CA THR A 1040 16.43 -23.44 30.73
C THR A 1040 17.79 -23.82 30.12
N ARG A 1041 17.99 -25.08 29.73
CA ARG A 1041 19.30 -25.63 29.37
C ARG A 1041 19.60 -25.53 27.88
N GLY A 1042 20.88 -25.38 27.54
CA GLY A 1042 21.36 -25.42 26.15
C GLY A 1042 20.65 -24.40 25.24
N TRP A 1043 20.17 -24.84 24.08
CA TRP A 1043 19.55 -23.96 23.07
C TRP A 1043 18.22 -23.34 23.53
N LEU A 1044 17.57 -23.88 24.56
CA LEU A 1044 16.34 -23.30 25.13
C LEU A 1044 16.60 -21.92 25.76
N ALA A 1045 17.85 -21.60 26.11
CA ALA A 1045 18.24 -20.30 26.63
C ALA A 1045 18.42 -19.21 25.57
N LEU A 1046 18.37 -19.55 24.26
CA LEU A 1046 18.62 -18.60 23.17
C LEU A 1046 17.72 -17.35 23.18
N PRO A 1047 16.39 -17.45 23.38
CA PRO A 1047 15.53 -16.27 23.42
C PRO A 1047 15.89 -15.32 24.57
N ALA A 1048 16.16 -15.85 25.76
CA ALA A 1048 16.57 -15.05 26.91
C ALA A 1048 17.97 -14.43 26.73
N LEU A 1049 18.89 -15.14 26.07
CA LEU A 1049 20.23 -14.64 25.78
C LEU A 1049 20.21 -13.47 24.80
N SER A 1050 19.37 -13.54 23.76
CA SER A 1050 19.14 -12.43 22.82
C SER A 1050 18.69 -11.17 23.57
N LEU A 1051 17.65 -11.28 24.40
CA LEU A 1051 17.16 -10.18 25.23
C LEU A 1051 18.21 -9.66 26.24
N ALA A 1052 19.03 -10.54 26.83
CA ALA A 1052 20.12 -10.13 27.70
C ALA A 1052 21.18 -9.31 26.96
N PHE A 1053 21.56 -9.69 25.74
CA PHE A 1053 22.48 -8.90 24.93
C PHE A 1053 21.90 -7.53 24.56
N ALA A 1054 20.60 -7.45 24.28
CA ALA A 1054 19.91 -6.19 24.04
C ALA A 1054 19.99 -5.27 25.27
N PHE A 1055 19.69 -5.77 26.47
CA PHE A 1055 19.84 -4.97 27.70
C PHE A 1055 21.27 -4.51 27.96
N VAL A 1056 22.28 -5.37 27.73
CA VAL A 1056 23.69 -4.95 27.85
C VAL A 1056 23.98 -3.76 26.93
N ALA A 1057 23.52 -3.80 25.69
CA ALA A 1057 23.75 -2.71 24.73
C ALA A 1057 23.04 -1.41 25.12
N ARG A 1058 21.76 -1.49 25.52
CA ARG A 1058 20.97 -0.30 25.86
C ARG A 1058 21.31 0.30 27.23
N LEU A 1059 21.71 -0.50 28.21
CA LEU A 1059 22.28 0.02 29.47
C LEU A 1059 23.66 0.67 29.24
N ALA A 1060 24.49 0.11 28.36
CA ALA A 1060 25.77 0.74 28.00
C ALA A 1060 25.55 2.09 27.30
N ALA A 1061 24.55 2.20 26.42
CA ALA A 1061 24.14 3.47 25.80
C ALA A 1061 23.76 4.55 26.83
N ARG A 1062 23.18 4.14 27.97
CA ARG A 1062 22.81 5.03 29.08
C ARG A 1062 23.96 5.33 30.05
N GLY A 1063 25.19 4.90 29.74
CA GLY A 1063 26.38 5.22 30.51
C GLY A 1063 26.72 4.26 31.65
N HIS A 1064 26.05 3.10 31.77
CA HIS A 1064 26.39 2.12 32.80
C HIS A 1064 27.72 1.41 32.49
N ALA A 1065 28.72 1.60 33.36
CA ALA A 1065 30.09 1.13 33.15
C ALA A 1065 30.24 -0.39 33.06
N ALA A 1066 29.53 -1.17 33.89
CA ALA A 1066 29.60 -2.62 33.87
C ALA A 1066 29.07 -3.22 32.54
N PRO A 1067 27.86 -2.87 32.06
CA PRO A 1067 27.41 -3.19 30.71
C PRO A 1067 28.36 -2.74 29.60
N ALA A 1068 28.89 -1.51 29.67
CA ALA A 1068 29.84 -1.00 28.68
C ALA A 1068 31.12 -1.85 28.60
N GLY A 1069 31.65 -2.32 29.74
CA GLY A 1069 32.80 -3.23 29.79
C GLY A 1069 32.51 -4.64 29.24
N LEU A 1070 31.25 -5.05 29.14
CA LEU A 1070 30.85 -6.35 28.59
C LEU A 1070 30.68 -6.33 27.06
N LEU A 1071 30.43 -5.17 26.46
CA LEU A 1071 30.16 -5.03 25.02
C LEU A 1071 31.18 -5.74 24.12
N PRO A 1072 32.51 -5.55 24.25
CA PRO A 1072 33.47 -6.22 23.37
C PRO A 1072 33.39 -7.75 23.42
N ARG A 1073 32.92 -8.32 24.53
CA ARG A 1073 32.75 -9.77 24.72
C ARG A 1073 31.41 -10.29 24.19
N THR A 1074 30.36 -9.48 24.25
CA THR A 1074 29.00 -9.88 23.87
C THR A 1074 28.69 -9.62 22.40
N LEU A 1075 29.21 -8.54 21.82
CA LEU A 1075 28.92 -8.11 20.45
C LEU A 1075 29.13 -9.20 19.38
N PRO A 1076 30.21 -10.01 19.38
CA PRO A 1076 30.38 -11.07 18.38
C PRO A 1076 29.27 -12.14 18.43
N SER A 1077 28.84 -12.50 19.65
CA SER A 1077 27.76 -13.48 19.86
C SER A 1077 26.40 -12.88 19.49
N HIS A 1078 26.17 -11.62 19.86
CA HIS A 1078 24.95 -10.90 19.50
C HIS A 1078 24.83 -10.72 17.98
N ALA A 1079 25.92 -10.36 17.29
CA ALA A 1079 25.95 -10.26 15.83
C ALA A 1079 25.70 -11.62 15.16
N THR A 1080 26.12 -12.73 15.78
CA THR A 1080 25.85 -14.09 15.29
C THR A 1080 24.36 -14.45 15.39
N LEU A 1081 23.69 -14.05 16.48
CA LEU A 1081 22.24 -14.12 16.57
C LEU A 1081 21.58 -13.23 15.52
N ALA A 1082 22.02 -11.99 15.37
CA ALA A 1082 21.45 -11.04 14.41
C ALA A 1082 21.53 -11.53 12.96
N ARG A 1083 22.61 -12.24 12.57
CA ARG A 1083 22.70 -12.85 11.23
C ARG A 1083 21.75 -14.04 11.03
N SER A 1084 21.43 -14.75 12.12
CA SER A 1084 20.66 -15.99 12.05
C SER A 1084 19.16 -15.78 12.32
N ALA A 1085 18.83 -14.80 13.16
CA ALA A 1085 17.49 -14.44 13.59
C ALA A 1085 17.37 -12.91 13.76
N PRO A 1086 17.52 -12.13 12.66
CA PRO A 1086 17.55 -10.67 12.70
C PRO A 1086 16.30 -10.05 13.33
N ARG A 1087 15.12 -10.53 12.94
CA ARG A 1087 13.83 -10.05 13.45
C ARG A 1087 13.70 -10.20 14.96
N LEU A 1088 14.17 -11.31 15.54
CA LEU A 1088 14.18 -11.51 17.00
C LEU A 1088 15.09 -10.49 17.69
N VAL A 1089 16.29 -10.28 17.16
CA VAL A 1089 17.25 -9.33 17.72
C VAL A 1089 16.74 -7.89 17.65
N ALA A 1090 16.10 -7.51 16.54
CA ALA A 1090 15.47 -6.20 16.40
C ALA A 1090 14.35 -6.01 17.43
N ILE A 1091 13.46 -7.00 17.60
CA ILE A 1091 12.39 -7.00 18.61
C ILE A 1091 12.97 -6.86 20.02
N ASP A 1092 13.98 -7.67 20.37
CA ASP A 1092 14.57 -7.65 21.72
C ASP A 1092 15.29 -6.33 22.01
N LEU A 1093 15.91 -5.67 21.01
CA LEU A 1093 16.49 -4.34 21.14
C LEU A 1093 15.44 -3.25 21.34
N LEU A 1094 14.31 -3.32 20.63
CA LEU A 1094 13.16 -2.43 20.84
C LEU A 1094 12.57 -2.62 22.25
N LEU A 1095 12.34 -3.87 22.67
CA LEU A 1095 11.86 -4.20 24.02
C LEU A 1095 12.79 -3.68 25.10
N ALA A 1096 14.10 -3.88 24.94
CA ALA A 1096 15.08 -3.40 25.91
C ALA A 1096 15.05 -1.88 26.05
N GLU A 1097 14.98 -1.13 24.95
CA GLU A 1097 14.89 0.33 25.01
C GLU A 1097 13.59 0.79 25.67
N PHE A 1098 12.44 0.25 25.25
CA PHE A 1098 11.14 0.70 25.75
C PHE A 1098 10.93 0.38 27.23
N LEU A 1099 11.37 -0.80 27.68
CA LEU A 1099 11.33 -1.18 29.11
C LEU A 1099 12.23 -0.28 29.97
N LEU A 1100 13.42 0.07 29.48
CA LEU A 1100 14.35 0.95 30.20
C LEU A 1100 13.85 2.39 30.26
N THR A 1101 13.29 2.91 29.15
CA THR A 1101 12.68 4.25 29.12
C THR A 1101 11.47 4.33 30.05
N GLY A 1102 10.53 3.38 29.96
CA GLY A 1102 9.35 3.38 30.81
C GLY A 1102 9.64 3.09 32.29
N ALA A 1103 10.81 2.53 32.62
CA ALA A 1103 11.28 2.42 34.01
C ALA A 1103 11.77 3.77 34.56
N GLY A 1104 12.48 4.56 33.76
CA GLY A 1104 12.98 5.88 34.16
C GLY A 1104 11.91 6.97 34.25
N ALA A 1105 10.76 6.82 33.59
CA ALA A 1105 9.62 7.72 33.73
C ALA A 1105 8.76 7.44 34.98
N ALA A 1106 9.01 6.33 35.69
CA ALA A 1106 8.28 5.91 36.89
C ALA A 1106 9.04 6.20 38.21
N GLU A 1107 10.22 6.80 38.12
CA GLU A 1107 10.98 7.45 39.21
C GLU A 1107 10.81 8.97 39.10
#